data_AF-A0A948VI21-F1
#
_entry.id   AF-A0A948VI21-F1
#
_cell.length_a   1.000
_cell.length_b   1.000
_cell.length_c   1.000
_cell.angle_alpha   90.00
_cell.angle_beta   90.00
_cell.angle_gamma   90.00
#
_symmetry.space_group_name_H-M   'P 1'
#
loop_
_entity.id
_entity.type
_entity.pdbx_description
1 polymer ?
#
loop_
_entity_poly.entity_id
_entity_poly.type
_entity_poly.pdbx_seq_one_letter_code
_entity_poly.pdbx_strand_id
1 'polypeptide(L)'
;MILKGIIKQRVNDLINLLQIKQLEDGSFLSLSSNDKNDFKDSYEYVSPFPVSLIMIALSGLDVGEDIMSKASGFLRSQIGADGSVNYYKLKSLYYNKFQYPDDLDCTFCTHSGLVLYNNDYIDGEMMAKVAKILTSYEHGEGGPYKTWMVPENSDQVWKDVDLAVNANIQYFLSLQEVELPNIQSMIDEAILADKIESPYYTTPFSVLYFIARMYNGSYKKELIQIVKNNITKIGLEVINPLDLSFVLIVLIDLGVDATVYEELVKKLLEFSLDDIDKPYAYVIDPAIDGKQYYAGCDALTIAINIQALNKYLDKTFDNQKVLANEDVHDEYYTDILNSVKEVFSGLDKGLEKRADIRLETLVKNDKDGQIALMPRYFYQSMNIETTDLDDLVKKLCQASLFGWLAYSIYDDFFDGDGQAEDLSVANVSLRHCAHIFEEMIVKYPTFQQLYNQIMNALDSSNCWEINNCRLSQEIKILDLSIDFPSYLNSQFTDRSLGHALGACLLLIATDNQNQIDKMLCFFKKYLLVRQLHDDMHDWEDDLSKGIVNSVHSSIFKDWQTEFGKNVLNIESDLVSLQNVFWNKTIDKLCGYVSAELDTAKEILLSIDAIKDKGYFIKLLDSMKVANREILQQRDDVLRFIESYK
;
A
#
# COMPACT_ATOMS: atom_id res chain seq x y z
N MET A 1 -9.53 -20.24 -22.76
CA MET A 1 -10.62 -20.84 -21.95
C MET A 1 -10.30 -22.25 -21.43
N ILE A 2 -9.87 -23.21 -22.27
CA ILE A 2 -9.58 -24.59 -21.82
C ILE A 2 -8.46 -24.65 -20.75
N LEU A 3 -7.31 -23.99 -20.98
CA LEU A 3 -6.19 -23.97 -20.02
C LEU A 3 -6.59 -23.35 -18.67
N LYS A 4 -7.36 -22.24 -18.68
CA LYS A 4 -7.90 -21.60 -17.45
C LYS A 4 -8.73 -22.59 -16.64
N GLY A 5 -9.56 -23.42 -17.29
CA GLY A 5 -10.36 -24.45 -16.63
C GLY A 5 -9.51 -25.56 -15.99
N ILE A 6 -8.48 -26.04 -16.71
CA ILE A 6 -7.55 -27.06 -16.21
C ILE A 6 -6.81 -26.55 -14.96
N ILE A 7 -6.29 -25.33 -15.01
CA ILE A 7 -5.54 -24.75 -13.89
C ILE A 7 -6.46 -24.56 -12.67
N LYS A 8 -7.69 -24.07 -12.87
CA LYS A 8 -8.66 -23.93 -11.77
C LYS A 8 -9.00 -25.27 -11.11
N GLN A 9 -9.22 -26.31 -11.92
CA GLN A 9 -9.45 -27.65 -11.37
C GLN A 9 -8.23 -28.14 -10.59
N ARG A 10 -7.03 -27.95 -11.14
CA ARG A 10 -5.78 -28.33 -10.49
C ARG A 10 -5.58 -27.62 -9.14
N VAL A 11 -5.86 -26.32 -9.08
CA VAL A 11 -5.81 -25.53 -7.84
C VAL A 11 -6.78 -26.11 -6.80
N ASN A 12 -8.02 -26.42 -7.19
CA ASN A 12 -9.00 -27.02 -6.28
C ASN A 12 -8.55 -28.40 -5.75
N ASP A 13 -7.98 -29.24 -6.63
CA ASP A 13 -7.46 -30.55 -6.22
C ASP A 13 -6.32 -30.41 -5.21
N LEU A 14 -5.44 -29.43 -5.41
CA LEU A 14 -4.34 -29.12 -4.48
C LEU A 14 -4.83 -28.55 -3.15
N ILE A 15 -5.86 -27.70 -3.15
CA ILE A 15 -6.47 -27.17 -1.92
C ILE A 15 -7.06 -28.32 -1.08
N ASN A 16 -7.79 -29.24 -1.72
CA ASN A 16 -8.34 -30.41 -1.03
C ASN A 16 -7.23 -31.29 -0.43
N LEU A 17 -6.14 -31.49 -1.17
CA LEU A 17 -4.99 -32.24 -0.68
C LEU A 17 -4.33 -31.55 0.51
N LEU A 18 -4.15 -30.23 0.45
CA LEU A 18 -3.58 -29.43 1.53
C LEU A 18 -4.43 -29.53 2.81
N GLN A 19 -5.75 -29.49 2.67
CA GLN A 19 -6.68 -29.61 3.80
C GLN A 19 -6.52 -30.96 4.52
N ILE A 20 -6.27 -32.04 3.78
CA ILE A 20 -6.05 -33.38 4.35
C ILE A 20 -4.72 -33.44 5.14
N LYS A 21 -3.73 -32.64 4.75
CA LYS A 21 -2.40 -32.61 5.37
C LYS A 21 -2.32 -31.76 6.64
N GLN A 22 -3.28 -30.86 6.87
CA GLN A 22 -3.25 -30.01 8.05
C GLN A 22 -3.55 -30.82 9.32
N LEU A 23 -2.69 -30.67 10.33
CA LEU A 23 -2.86 -31.31 11.63
C LEU A 23 -3.95 -30.60 12.44
N GLU A 24 -4.44 -31.26 13.50
CA GLU A 24 -5.52 -30.74 14.35
C GLU A 24 -5.18 -29.39 15.00
N ASP A 25 -3.90 -29.17 15.34
CA ASP A 25 -3.43 -27.92 15.92
C ASP A 25 -3.19 -26.80 14.89
N GLY A 26 -3.46 -27.08 13.61
CA GLY A 26 -3.28 -26.16 12.48
C GLY A 26 -1.92 -26.18 11.81
N SER A 27 -0.97 -26.97 12.33
CA SER A 27 0.37 -27.11 11.76
C SER A 27 0.45 -28.12 10.61
N PHE A 28 1.63 -28.23 10.01
CA PHE A 28 1.95 -29.20 8.95
C PHE A 28 3.21 -29.98 9.31
N LEU A 29 3.26 -31.24 8.90
CA LEU A 29 4.39 -32.12 9.16
C LEU A 29 5.58 -31.76 8.26
N SER A 30 6.78 -31.79 8.84
CA SER A 30 8.05 -31.68 8.14
C SER A 30 8.86 -32.96 8.34
N LEU A 31 9.65 -33.28 7.32
CA LEU A 31 10.52 -34.45 7.29
C LEU A 31 11.97 -33.98 7.25
N SER A 32 12.82 -34.61 8.07
CA SER A 32 14.27 -34.39 8.09
C SER A 32 14.98 -35.68 7.66
N SER A 33 15.75 -35.65 6.58
CA SER A 33 16.50 -36.83 6.10
C SER A 33 17.89 -36.47 5.62
N ASN A 34 18.83 -37.40 5.71
CA ASN A 34 20.14 -37.29 5.07
C ASN A 34 20.11 -37.65 3.56
N ASP A 35 18.96 -38.10 3.05
CA ASP A 35 18.67 -38.29 1.62
C ASP A 35 17.75 -37.16 1.13
N LYS A 36 18.36 -36.16 0.49
CA LYS A 36 17.66 -34.97 -0.01
C LYS A 36 16.63 -35.23 -1.12
N ASN A 37 16.67 -36.41 -1.76
CA ASN A 37 15.83 -36.68 -2.93
C ASN A 37 14.60 -37.52 -2.53
N ASP A 38 14.81 -38.57 -1.75
CA ASP A 38 13.74 -39.55 -1.45
C ASP A 38 13.25 -39.48 -0.01
N PHE A 39 13.89 -38.70 0.87
CA PHE A 39 13.57 -38.61 2.30
C PHE A 39 13.46 -39.98 3.01
N LYS A 40 14.33 -40.92 2.64
CA LYS A 40 14.41 -42.23 3.31
C LYS A 40 14.87 -42.06 4.76
N ASP A 41 14.39 -42.94 5.64
CA ASP A 41 14.74 -42.96 7.08
C ASP A 41 14.58 -41.59 7.77
N SER A 42 13.56 -40.83 7.37
CA SER A 42 13.33 -39.47 7.85
C SER A 42 12.81 -39.38 9.28
N TYR A 43 13.17 -38.30 9.96
CA TYR A 43 12.53 -37.86 11.20
C TYR A 43 11.35 -36.95 10.90
N GLU A 44 10.23 -37.21 11.58
CA GLU A 44 9.05 -36.35 11.53
C GLU A 44 9.12 -35.29 12.63
N TYR A 45 8.84 -34.04 12.29
CA TYR A 45 8.75 -32.92 13.23
C TYR A 45 7.81 -31.83 12.71
N VAL A 46 7.53 -30.83 13.56
CA VAL A 46 6.76 -29.64 13.19
C VAL A 46 7.63 -28.41 13.40
N SER A 47 7.62 -27.51 12.41
CA SER A 47 8.33 -26.23 12.43
C SER A 47 7.36 -25.10 12.08
N PRO A 48 7.43 -23.94 12.75
CA PRO A 48 6.68 -22.75 12.35
C PRO A 48 7.04 -22.28 10.93
N PHE A 49 8.30 -22.42 10.52
CA PHE A 49 8.82 -21.88 9.27
C PHE A 49 8.03 -22.29 8.00
N PRO A 50 7.82 -23.59 7.69
CA PRO A 50 7.00 -23.99 6.55
C PRO A 50 5.55 -23.55 6.68
N VAL A 51 4.98 -23.52 7.90
CA VAL A 51 3.60 -23.05 8.11
C VAL A 51 3.48 -21.57 7.76
N SER A 52 4.47 -20.77 8.12
CA SER A 52 4.56 -19.35 7.75
C SER A 52 4.63 -19.15 6.24
N LEU A 53 5.49 -19.93 5.55
CA LEU A 53 5.57 -19.88 4.08
C LEU A 53 4.29 -20.34 3.39
N ILE A 54 3.61 -21.36 3.93
CA ILE A 54 2.29 -21.80 3.46
C ILE A 54 1.28 -20.65 3.60
N MET A 55 1.21 -19.99 4.75
CA MET A 55 0.30 -18.86 4.94
C MET A 55 0.59 -17.71 3.98
N ILE A 56 1.87 -17.37 3.77
CA ILE A 56 2.27 -16.35 2.79
C ILE A 56 1.83 -16.77 1.37
N ALA A 57 2.02 -18.03 1.00
CA ALA A 57 1.68 -18.54 -0.32
C ALA A 57 0.18 -18.50 -0.61
N LEU A 58 -0.65 -18.70 0.41
CA LEU A 58 -2.10 -18.76 0.29
C LEU A 58 -2.80 -17.42 0.55
N SER A 59 -2.08 -16.38 0.98
CA SER A 59 -2.68 -15.07 1.25
C SER A 59 -3.38 -14.52 0.01
N GLY A 60 -4.59 -13.98 0.21
CA GLY A 60 -5.44 -13.44 -0.85
C GLY A 60 -6.13 -14.50 -1.73
N LEU A 61 -5.91 -15.80 -1.49
CA LEU A 61 -6.53 -16.88 -2.24
C LEU A 61 -7.76 -17.45 -1.53
N ASP A 62 -8.75 -17.88 -2.32
CA ASP A 62 -9.95 -18.57 -1.80
C ASP A 62 -9.65 -20.05 -1.52
N VAL A 63 -8.95 -20.30 -0.41
CA VAL A 63 -8.47 -21.63 0.02
C VAL A 63 -9.26 -22.21 1.19
N GLY A 64 -10.39 -21.58 1.55
CA GLY A 64 -11.20 -21.89 2.72
C GLY A 64 -10.66 -21.24 4.00
N GLU A 65 -11.53 -20.51 4.72
CA GLU A 65 -11.20 -19.76 5.95
C GLU A 65 -10.58 -20.65 7.04
N ASP A 66 -10.95 -21.93 7.08
CA ASP A 66 -10.52 -22.89 8.12
C ASP A 66 -9.01 -23.19 8.08
N ILE A 67 -8.39 -23.31 6.90
CA ILE A 67 -6.96 -23.63 6.79
C ILE A 67 -6.13 -22.48 7.37
N MET A 68 -6.40 -21.26 6.89
CA MET A 68 -5.67 -20.06 7.29
C MET A 68 -5.90 -19.70 8.75
N SER A 69 -7.14 -19.83 9.24
CA SER A 69 -7.47 -19.57 10.65
C SER A 69 -6.75 -20.52 11.60
N LYS A 70 -6.71 -21.83 11.30
CA LYS A 70 -5.98 -22.83 12.09
C LYS A 70 -4.47 -22.60 12.05
N ALA A 71 -3.90 -22.34 10.87
CA ALA A 71 -2.47 -22.06 10.72
C ALA A 71 -2.06 -20.79 11.49
N SER A 72 -2.90 -19.74 11.45
CA SER A 72 -2.72 -18.52 12.25
C SER A 72 -2.75 -18.81 13.76
N GLY A 73 -3.70 -19.62 14.22
CA GLY A 73 -3.78 -20.08 15.61
C GLY A 73 -2.53 -20.85 16.05
N PHE A 74 -2.02 -21.75 15.19
CA PHE A 74 -0.76 -22.44 15.40
C PHE A 74 0.38 -21.44 15.53
N LEU A 75 0.63 -20.60 14.52
CA LEU A 75 1.77 -19.66 14.49
C LEU A 75 1.77 -18.73 15.71
N ARG A 76 0.63 -18.15 16.08
CA ARG A 76 0.50 -17.29 17.28
C ARG A 76 0.93 -18.01 18.56
N SER A 77 0.69 -19.32 18.66
CA SER A 77 1.11 -20.12 19.82
C SER A 77 2.61 -20.43 19.84
N GLN A 78 3.34 -20.14 18.77
CA GLN A 78 4.79 -20.36 18.64
C GLN A 78 5.63 -19.10 18.90
N ILE A 79 4.98 -17.96 19.15
CA ILE A 79 5.65 -16.68 19.35
C ILE A 79 6.06 -16.53 20.81
N GLY A 80 7.34 -16.21 21.03
CA GLY A 80 7.93 -15.91 22.32
C GLY A 80 7.36 -14.64 22.95
N ALA A 81 7.66 -14.43 24.24
CA ALA A 81 7.18 -13.24 24.96
C ALA A 81 7.74 -11.92 24.38
N ASP A 82 8.95 -11.99 23.83
CA ASP A 82 9.69 -10.95 23.11
C ASP A 82 9.34 -10.86 21.62
N GLY A 83 8.44 -11.70 21.11
CA GLY A 83 8.00 -11.66 19.71
C GLY A 83 8.85 -12.48 18.74
N SER A 84 9.87 -13.20 19.22
CA SER A 84 10.71 -14.08 18.41
C SER A 84 10.04 -15.44 18.15
N VAL A 85 10.54 -16.16 17.16
CA VAL A 85 10.06 -17.51 16.82
C VAL A 85 11.24 -18.44 16.62
N ASN A 86 11.11 -19.66 17.17
CA ASN A 86 12.09 -20.72 17.00
C ASN A 86 11.83 -21.56 15.75
N TYR A 87 12.89 -22.12 15.17
CA TYR A 87 12.77 -23.10 14.08
C TYR A 87 11.93 -24.33 14.45
N TYR A 88 12.04 -24.86 15.68
CA TYR A 88 11.26 -26.01 16.12
C TYR A 88 10.01 -25.57 16.88
N LYS A 89 8.90 -26.30 16.71
CA LYS A 89 7.68 -26.12 17.52
C LYS A 89 8.02 -26.08 19.01
N LEU A 90 7.53 -25.05 19.71
CA LEU A 90 7.76 -24.83 21.13
C LEU A 90 7.38 -26.08 21.94
N LYS A 91 8.23 -26.44 22.91
CA LYS A 91 8.06 -27.60 23.81
C LYS A 91 8.03 -28.96 23.09
N SER A 92 8.37 -29.03 21.80
CA SER A 92 8.52 -30.30 21.09
C SER A 92 9.76 -31.07 21.55
N LEU A 93 9.83 -32.36 21.18
CA LEU A 93 11.03 -33.18 21.43
C LEU A 93 12.28 -32.54 20.81
N TYR A 94 12.18 -32.03 19.57
CA TYR A 94 13.31 -31.48 18.83
C TYR A 94 13.75 -30.10 19.34
N TYR A 95 12.80 -29.26 19.77
CA TYR A 95 13.09 -28.02 20.47
C TYR A 95 13.98 -28.28 21.70
N ASN A 96 13.61 -29.26 22.52
CA ASN A 96 14.38 -29.61 23.71
C ASN A 96 15.70 -30.34 23.39
N LYS A 97 15.75 -31.13 22.30
CA LYS A 97 16.91 -31.93 21.92
C LYS A 97 18.02 -31.08 21.31
N PHE A 98 17.70 -30.18 20.40
CA PHE A 98 18.68 -29.41 19.64
C PHE A 98 18.96 -28.03 20.21
N GLN A 99 18.02 -27.44 20.96
CA GLN A 99 18.21 -26.16 21.66
C GLN A 99 18.73 -25.03 20.76
N TYR A 100 18.22 -24.96 19.53
CA TYR A 100 18.55 -23.84 18.65
C TYR A 100 18.05 -22.52 19.25
N PRO A 101 18.85 -21.44 19.14
CA PRO A 101 18.34 -20.10 19.39
C PRO A 101 17.17 -19.79 18.46
N ASP A 102 16.35 -18.81 18.84
CA ASP A 102 15.41 -18.20 17.90
C ASP A 102 16.18 -17.49 16.79
N ASP A 103 15.54 -17.34 15.63
CA ASP A 103 16.17 -16.79 14.44
C ASP A 103 15.26 -15.81 13.70
N LEU A 104 15.88 -14.87 12.98
CA LEU A 104 15.15 -13.83 12.26
C LEU A 104 14.39 -14.40 11.05
N ASP A 105 14.79 -15.55 10.50
CA ASP A 105 14.13 -16.14 9.35
C ASP A 105 12.72 -16.63 9.70
N CYS A 106 12.63 -17.46 10.74
CA CYS A 106 11.39 -17.96 11.31
C CYS A 106 10.54 -16.82 11.86
N THR A 107 11.17 -15.87 12.55
CA THR A 107 10.46 -14.73 13.14
C THR A 107 9.76 -13.89 12.08
N PHE A 108 10.48 -13.43 11.05
CA PHE A 108 9.90 -12.51 10.07
C PHE A 108 9.04 -13.20 9.01
N CYS A 109 9.27 -14.48 8.70
CA CYS A 109 8.31 -15.24 7.92
C CYS A 109 6.99 -15.43 8.69
N THR A 110 7.05 -15.72 10.00
CA THR A 110 5.85 -15.88 10.83
C THR A 110 5.05 -14.59 10.91
N HIS A 111 5.71 -13.47 11.20
CA HIS A 111 5.03 -12.17 11.24
C HIS A 111 4.46 -11.78 9.88
N SER A 112 5.18 -12.03 8.78
CA SER A 112 4.66 -11.79 7.42
C SER A 112 3.40 -12.60 7.13
N GLY A 113 3.41 -13.91 7.47
CA GLY A 113 2.24 -14.77 7.28
C GLY A 113 1.03 -14.32 8.10
N LEU A 114 1.24 -13.86 9.32
CA LEU A 114 0.18 -13.36 10.19
C LEU A 114 -0.40 -12.02 9.73
N VAL A 115 0.45 -11.06 9.33
CA VAL A 115 0.04 -9.77 8.75
C VAL A 115 -0.81 -9.97 7.50
N LEU A 116 -0.34 -10.83 6.61
CA LEU A 116 -1.04 -11.14 5.35
C LEU A 116 -2.38 -11.85 5.52
N TYR A 117 -2.63 -12.44 6.69
CA TYR A 117 -3.92 -13.02 7.05
C TYR A 117 -4.81 -12.01 7.79
N ASN A 118 -4.24 -11.27 8.73
CA ASN A 118 -4.93 -10.25 9.50
C ASN A 118 -3.95 -9.15 9.91
N ASN A 119 -4.05 -7.99 9.26
CA ASN A 119 -3.15 -6.86 9.50
C ASN A 119 -3.23 -6.32 10.94
N ASP A 120 -4.38 -6.44 11.60
CA ASP A 120 -4.60 -6.01 12.99
C ASP A 120 -3.75 -6.81 14.01
N TYR A 121 -3.03 -7.84 13.55
CA TYR A 121 -2.09 -8.59 14.39
C TYR A 121 -0.87 -7.77 14.82
N ILE A 122 -0.35 -6.90 13.95
CA ILE A 122 0.78 -6.02 14.28
C ILE A 122 0.23 -4.71 14.80
N ASP A 123 0.01 -4.68 16.11
CA ASP A 123 -0.30 -3.43 16.82
C ASP A 123 0.98 -2.75 17.33
N GLY A 124 0.81 -1.61 18.01
CA GLY A 124 1.91 -0.87 18.60
C GLY A 124 2.83 -1.70 19.51
N GLU A 125 2.27 -2.60 20.33
CA GLU A 125 3.06 -3.45 21.23
C GLU A 125 3.93 -4.43 20.45
N MET A 126 3.34 -5.11 19.45
CA MET A 126 4.10 -6.04 18.62
C MET A 126 5.16 -5.32 17.79
N MET A 127 4.85 -4.14 17.25
CA MET A 127 5.84 -3.34 16.52
C MET A 127 7.01 -2.90 17.42
N ALA A 128 6.75 -2.60 18.70
CA ALA A 128 7.82 -2.30 19.67
C ALA A 128 8.73 -3.51 19.91
N LYS A 129 8.17 -4.72 19.97
CA LYS A 129 8.93 -5.98 20.06
C LYS A 129 9.77 -6.20 18.81
N VAL A 130 9.21 -6.00 17.62
CA VAL A 130 9.94 -6.08 16.34
C VAL A 130 11.11 -5.10 16.32
N ALA A 131 10.87 -3.83 16.68
CA ALA A 131 11.92 -2.82 16.74
C ALA A 131 13.04 -3.21 17.72
N LYS A 132 12.69 -3.69 18.92
CA LYS A 132 13.66 -4.21 19.91
C LYS A 132 14.48 -5.37 19.35
N ILE A 133 13.85 -6.33 18.68
CA ILE A 133 14.53 -7.45 18.01
C ILE A 133 15.53 -6.92 16.96
N LEU A 134 15.07 -6.09 16.02
CA LEU A 134 15.90 -5.60 14.92
C LEU A 134 17.12 -4.82 15.44
N THR A 135 16.91 -3.87 16.36
CA THR A 135 18.02 -3.10 16.98
C THR A 135 18.99 -3.96 17.77
N SER A 136 18.54 -5.08 18.37
CA SER A 136 19.42 -5.96 19.15
C SER A 136 20.32 -6.82 18.27
N TYR A 137 19.90 -7.11 17.03
CA TYR A 137 20.57 -8.05 16.13
C TYR A 137 21.05 -7.42 14.82
N GLU A 138 21.03 -6.09 14.72
CA GLU A 138 21.60 -5.36 13.58
C GLU A 138 23.14 -5.47 13.55
N HIS A 139 23.70 -5.54 12.34
CA HIS A 139 25.15 -5.45 12.13
C HIS A 139 25.63 -3.99 12.16
N GLY A 140 24.79 -3.09 11.66
CA GLY A 140 24.93 -1.63 11.71
C GLY A 140 23.54 -1.00 11.67
N GLU A 141 23.48 0.31 11.95
CA GLU A 141 22.22 1.07 12.01
C GLU A 141 21.37 0.84 10.75
N GLY A 142 20.16 0.32 10.93
CA GLY A 142 19.23 0.04 9.82
C GLY A 142 19.56 -1.22 9.03
N GLY A 143 20.38 -2.12 9.57
CA GLY A 143 20.74 -3.40 8.98
C GLY A 143 22.03 -3.39 8.14
N PRO A 144 22.40 -4.53 7.52
CA PRO A 144 21.69 -5.81 7.56
C PRO A 144 21.76 -6.47 8.94
N TYR A 145 20.96 -7.52 9.14
CA TYR A 145 20.74 -8.16 10.43
C TYR A 145 21.34 -9.57 10.49
N LYS A 146 21.74 -9.99 11.69
CA LYS A 146 22.26 -11.33 11.96
C LYS A 146 21.14 -12.36 11.93
N THR A 147 21.44 -13.57 11.48
CA THR A 147 20.43 -14.65 11.40
C THR A 147 19.92 -15.08 12.77
N TRP A 148 20.84 -15.36 13.70
CA TRP A 148 20.51 -15.96 14.98
C TRP A 148 20.42 -14.93 16.11
N MET A 149 19.41 -15.11 16.96
CA MET A 149 19.21 -14.29 18.16
C MET A 149 20.09 -14.79 19.31
N VAL A 150 21.39 -14.48 19.24
CA VAL A 150 22.38 -14.93 20.22
C VAL A 150 23.12 -13.76 20.90
N PRO A 151 23.61 -13.96 22.15
CA PRO A 151 24.47 -12.98 22.80
C PRO A 151 25.74 -12.63 22.02
N GLU A 152 26.28 -11.43 22.24
CA GLU A 152 27.52 -10.97 21.59
C GLU A 152 28.75 -11.83 21.90
N ASN A 153 28.75 -12.62 22.98
CA ASN A 153 29.85 -13.51 23.33
C ASN A 153 29.72 -14.93 22.74
N SER A 154 28.67 -15.21 21.96
CA SER A 154 28.48 -16.49 21.26
C SER A 154 29.53 -16.73 20.16
N ASP A 155 29.65 -17.97 19.70
CA ASP A 155 30.58 -18.32 18.62
C ASP A 155 30.26 -17.59 17.31
N GLN A 156 31.28 -17.32 16.50
CA GLN A 156 31.15 -16.54 15.26
C GLN A 156 30.21 -17.17 14.23
N VAL A 157 30.05 -18.50 14.27
CA VAL A 157 29.14 -19.24 13.38
C VAL A 157 27.67 -18.82 13.56
N TRP A 158 27.29 -18.31 14.74
CA TRP A 158 25.94 -17.84 15.05
C TRP A 158 25.73 -16.35 14.79
N LYS A 159 26.73 -15.65 14.26
CA LYS A 159 26.68 -14.21 14.00
C LYS A 159 26.79 -13.89 12.51
N ASP A 160 26.39 -14.83 11.67
CA ASP A 160 26.34 -14.64 10.24
C ASP A 160 25.25 -13.64 9.85
N VAL A 161 25.44 -13.03 8.69
CA VAL A 161 24.46 -12.17 8.02
C VAL A 161 24.13 -12.88 6.71
N ASP A 162 22.88 -13.32 6.58
CA ASP A 162 22.42 -14.12 5.46
C ASP A 162 21.47 -13.34 4.54
N LEU A 163 21.59 -13.60 3.23
CA LEU A 163 20.83 -12.92 2.19
C LEU A 163 19.34 -13.29 2.21
N ALA A 164 19.00 -14.57 2.38
CA ALA A 164 17.62 -15.03 2.41
C ALA A 164 16.90 -14.49 3.65
N VAL A 165 17.56 -14.53 4.80
CA VAL A 165 17.03 -14.00 6.06
C VAL A 165 16.74 -12.50 5.94
N ASN A 166 17.69 -11.72 5.43
CA ASN A 166 17.49 -10.28 5.27
C ASN A 166 16.43 -9.93 4.21
N ALA A 167 16.27 -10.76 3.16
CA ALA A 167 15.15 -10.62 2.23
C ALA A 167 13.80 -10.86 2.92
N ASN A 168 13.71 -11.80 3.87
CA ASN A 168 12.49 -12.05 4.65
C ASN A 168 12.19 -10.93 5.65
N ILE A 169 13.22 -10.34 6.26
CA ILE A 169 13.08 -9.12 7.09
C ILE A 169 12.52 -7.97 6.25
N GLN A 170 13.15 -7.70 5.10
CA GLN A 170 12.72 -6.61 4.22
C GLN A 170 11.31 -6.85 3.66
N TYR A 171 10.94 -8.10 3.38
CA TYR A 171 9.58 -8.43 2.98
C TYR A 171 8.57 -8.07 4.08
N PHE A 172 8.80 -8.49 5.32
CA PHE A 172 7.94 -8.10 6.44
C PHE A 172 7.83 -6.57 6.56
N LEU A 173 8.97 -5.86 6.55
CA LEU A 173 8.99 -4.40 6.70
C LEU A 173 8.26 -3.69 5.55
N SER A 174 8.35 -4.22 4.32
CA SER A 174 7.60 -3.67 3.18
C SER A 174 6.09 -3.80 3.35
N LEU A 175 5.60 -4.84 4.05
CA LEU A 175 4.18 -4.96 4.40
C LEU A 175 3.74 -3.94 5.44
N GLN A 176 4.69 -3.27 6.09
CA GLN A 176 4.47 -2.21 7.08
C GLN A 176 4.90 -0.84 6.53
N GLU A 177 5.12 -0.75 5.21
CA GLU A 177 5.54 0.47 4.51
C GLU A 177 6.89 1.04 5.00
N VAL A 178 7.75 0.17 5.54
CA VAL A 178 9.12 0.51 5.99
C VAL A 178 10.15 0.05 4.97
N GLU A 179 10.97 0.97 4.50
CA GLU A 179 12.11 0.70 3.63
C GLU A 179 13.45 0.82 4.37
N LEU A 180 14.35 -0.16 4.18
CA LEU A 180 15.70 -0.12 4.74
C LEU A 180 16.75 -0.15 3.62
N PRO A 181 17.34 1.01 3.26
CA PRO A 181 18.30 1.11 2.16
C PRO A 181 19.51 0.18 2.28
N ASN A 182 19.93 -0.17 3.50
CA ASN A 182 21.09 -1.03 3.73
C ASN A 182 20.82 -2.49 3.34
N ILE A 183 19.60 -3.02 3.57
CA ILE A 183 19.23 -4.35 3.08
C ILE A 183 19.10 -4.34 1.55
N GLN A 184 18.47 -3.29 0.99
CA GLN A 184 18.35 -3.15 -0.46
C GLN A 184 19.73 -3.12 -1.13
N SER A 185 20.68 -2.38 -0.56
CA SER A 185 22.06 -2.32 -1.04
C SER A 185 22.76 -3.68 -0.97
N MET A 186 22.60 -4.43 0.13
CA MET A 186 23.14 -5.79 0.27
C MET A 186 22.60 -6.73 -0.83
N ILE A 187 21.30 -6.65 -1.13
CA ILE A 187 20.66 -7.48 -2.15
C ILE A 187 21.11 -7.08 -3.55
N ASP A 188 21.23 -5.79 -3.83
CA ASP A 188 21.74 -5.27 -5.10
C ASP A 188 23.19 -5.72 -5.34
N GLU A 189 24.04 -5.65 -4.33
CA GLU A 189 25.42 -6.17 -4.40
C GLU A 189 25.47 -7.67 -4.67
N ALA A 190 24.58 -8.45 -4.02
CA ALA A 190 24.47 -9.89 -4.25
C ALA A 190 24.02 -10.23 -5.67
N ILE A 191 23.05 -9.47 -6.22
CA ILE A 191 22.60 -9.61 -7.61
C ILE A 191 23.73 -9.28 -8.58
N LEU A 192 24.40 -8.15 -8.41
CA LEU A 192 25.50 -7.74 -9.28
C LEU A 192 26.69 -8.71 -9.25
N ALA A 193 26.92 -9.35 -8.10
CA ALA A 193 27.98 -10.33 -7.93
C ALA A 193 27.59 -11.77 -8.31
N ASP A 194 26.33 -12.03 -8.69
CA ASP A 194 25.75 -13.37 -8.89
C ASP A 194 25.99 -14.30 -7.68
N LYS A 195 25.75 -13.77 -6.46
CA LYS A 195 25.94 -14.46 -5.17
C LYS A 195 24.61 -14.63 -4.44
N ILE A 196 23.73 -15.46 -4.99
CA ILE A 196 22.38 -15.73 -4.45
C ILE A 196 22.34 -17.03 -3.60
N GLU A 197 23.48 -17.42 -3.03
CA GLU A 197 23.58 -18.62 -2.20
C GLU A 197 23.34 -18.29 -0.73
N SER A 198 22.74 -19.23 0.00
CA SER A 198 22.54 -19.18 1.45
C SER A 198 22.92 -20.53 2.05
N PRO A 199 23.60 -20.56 3.22
CA PRO A 199 23.98 -21.83 3.87
C PRO A 199 22.77 -22.59 4.46
N TYR A 200 21.58 -21.97 4.47
CA TYR A 200 20.37 -22.55 5.04
C TYR A 200 19.46 -23.21 4.01
N TYR A 201 19.72 -23.00 2.71
CA TYR A 201 18.83 -23.45 1.63
C TYR A 201 19.55 -24.38 0.66
N THR A 202 18.81 -25.37 0.16
CA THR A 202 19.36 -26.43 -0.71
C THR A 202 19.53 -25.98 -2.16
N THR A 203 18.73 -25.01 -2.60
CA THR A 203 18.72 -24.48 -3.96
C THR A 203 18.67 -22.95 -3.92
N PRO A 204 19.16 -22.25 -4.96
CA PRO A 204 19.05 -20.80 -5.04
C PRO A 204 17.62 -20.33 -5.29
N PHE A 205 16.68 -21.22 -5.67
CA PHE A 205 15.33 -20.81 -6.07
C PHE A 205 14.49 -20.32 -4.89
N SER A 206 14.66 -20.87 -3.68
CA SER A 206 14.02 -20.33 -2.47
C SER A 206 14.55 -18.93 -2.15
N VAL A 207 15.87 -18.72 -2.24
CA VAL A 207 16.51 -17.42 -2.00
C VAL A 207 16.02 -16.39 -3.02
N LEU A 208 15.97 -16.76 -4.31
CA LEU A 208 15.41 -15.94 -5.38
C LEU A 208 13.94 -15.60 -5.14
N TYR A 209 13.15 -16.56 -4.65
CA TYR A 209 11.75 -16.33 -4.25
C TYR A 209 11.65 -15.30 -3.13
N PHE A 210 12.47 -15.40 -2.07
CA PHE A 210 12.43 -14.42 -0.98
C PHE A 210 12.79 -13.02 -1.43
N ILE A 211 13.81 -12.89 -2.28
CA ILE A 211 14.20 -11.59 -2.88
C ILE A 211 13.07 -11.03 -3.73
N ALA A 212 12.52 -11.82 -4.65
CA ALA A 212 11.57 -11.34 -5.67
C ALA A 212 10.27 -10.79 -5.08
N ARG A 213 9.83 -11.27 -3.91
CA ARG A 213 8.58 -10.82 -3.27
C ARG A 213 8.56 -9.34 -2.88
N MET A 214 9.71 -8.74 -2.65
CA MET A 214 9.82 -7.33 -2.25
C MET A 214 10.67 -6.48 -3.20
N TYR A 215 11.46 -7.10 -4.09
CA TYR A 215 12.48 -6.40 -4.86
C TYR A 215 11.90 -5.33 -5.81
N ASN A 216 12.08 -4.07 -5.44
CA ASN A 216 11.73 -2.89 -6.24
C ASN A 216 12.95 -2.19 -6.87
N GLY A 217 14.16 -2.71 -6.63
CA GLY A 217 15.44 -2.13 -7.07
C GLY A 217 15.67 -2.12 -8.59
N SER A 218 16.78 -1.50 -8.98
CA SER A 218 17.10 -1.21 -10.39
C SER A 218 17.63 -2.42 -11.18
N TYR A 219 18.06 -3.50 -10.52
CA TYR A 219 18.73 -4.64 -11.14
C TYR A 219 17.80 -5.82 -11.46
N LYS A 220 16.53 -5.54 -11.77
CA LYS A 220 15.53 -6.58 -12.13
C LYS A 220 15.97 -7.42 -13.32
N LYS A 221 16.65 -6.82 -14.30
CA LYS A 221 17.09 -7.53 -15.51
C LYS A 221 18.19 -8.54 -15.20
N GLU A 222 19.13 -8.15 -14.36
CA GLU A 222 20.22 -8.98 -13.85
C GLU A 222 19.65 -10.14 -13.04
N LEU A 223 18.71 -9.86 -12.12
CA LEU A 223 18.03 -10.90 -11.34
C LEU A 223 17.27 -11.90 -12.23
N ILE A 224 16.55 -11.44 -13.26
CA ILE A 224 15.92 -12.33 -14.25
C ILE A 224 16.96 -13.20 -14.96
N GLN A 225 18.13 -12.65 -15.29
CA GLN A 225 19.20 -13.41 -15.93
C GLN A 225 19.78 -14.48 -15.00
N ILE A 226 19.94 -14.19 -13.71
CA ILE A 226 20.35 -15.17 -12.70
C ILE A 226 19.36 -16.32 -12.61
N VAL A 227 18.05 -16.02 -12.60
CA VAL A 227 16.99 -17.05 -12.62
C VAL A 227 17.15 -17.95 -13.85
N LYS A 228 17.29 -17.37 -15.05
CA LYS A 228 17.46 -18.12 -16.30
C LYS A 228 18.73 -18.98 -16.32
N ASN A 229 19.83 -18.46 -15.78
CA ASN A 229 21.10 -19.19 -15.68
C ASN A 229 20.94 -20.41 -14.75
N ASN A 230 20.26 -20.25 -13.62
CA ASN A 230 20.01 -21.35 -12.68
C ASN A 230 19.07 -22.41 -13.25
N ILE A 231 18.01 -22.03 -13.98
CA ILE A 231 17.17 -22.98 -14.72
C ILE A 231 18.02 -23.77 -15.73
N THR A 232 18.88 -23.09 -16.48
CA THR A 232 19.74 -23.72 -17.50
C THR A 232 20.73 -24.69 -16.87
N LYS A 233 21.30 -24.34 -15.71
CA LYS A 233 22.27 -25.15 -14.96
C LYS A 233 21.66 -26.45 -14.45
N ILE A 234 20.42 -26.42 -13.95
CA ILE A 234 19.72 -27.60 -13.41
C ILE A 234 19.06 -28.42 -14.53
N GLY A 235 18.47 -27.73 -15.51
CA GLY A 235 17.71 -28.33 -16.60
C GLY A 235 16.23 -28.51 -16.25
N LEU A 236 15.36 -28.11 -17.18
CA LEU A 236 13.89 -28.16 -17.01
C LEU A 236 13.33 -29.58 -16.83
N GLU A 237 14.07 -30.61 -17.27
CA GLU A 237 13.65 -32.01 -17.11
C GLU A 237 13.98 -32.60 -15.73
N VAL A 238 14.84 -31.94 -14.96
CA VAL A 238 15.34 -32.43 -13.66
C VAL A 238 14.79 -31.59 -12.51
N ILE A 239 14.32 -30.37 -12.79
CA ILE A 239 13.75 -29.49 -11.77
C ILE A 239 12.51 -30.12 -11.13
N ASN A 240 12.43 -30.08 -9.80
CA ASN A 240 11.28 -30.60 -9.06
C ASN A 240 10.13 -29.57 -9.05
N PRO A 241 8.88 -29.98 -8.75
CA PRO A 241 7.72 -29.09 -8.74
C PRO A 241 7.79 -27.95 -7.71
N LEU A 242 8.53 -28.09 -6.60
CA LEU A 242 8.72 -26.99 -5.64
C LEU A 242 9.58 -25.89 -6.24
N ASP A 243 10.78 -26.24 -6.71
CA ASP A 243 11.72 -25.32 -7.36
C ASP A 243 11.12 -24.68 -8.61
N LEU A 244 10.41 -25.46 -9.44
CA LEU A 244 9.75 -24.94 -10.64
C LEU A 244 8.68 -23.90 -10.28
N SER A 245 7.95 -24.13 -9.20
CA SER A 245 6.95 -23.19 -8.70
C SER A 245 7.58 -21.90 -8.17
N PHE A 246 8.68 -21.99 -7.41
CA PHE A 246 9.46 -20.81 -7.01
C PHE A 246 9.92 -19.99 -8.21
N VAL A 247 10.50 -20.66 -9.22
CA VAL A 247 10.93 -20.00 -10.47
C VAL A 247 9.76 -19.29 -11.15
N LEU A 248 8.62 -19.95 -11.29
CA LEU A 248 7.45 -19.38 -11.95
C LEU A 248 6.96 -18.13 -11.20
N ILE A 249 6.87 -18.18 -9.87
CA ILE A 249 6.49 -17.04 -9.03
C ILE A 249 7.47 -15.89 -9.21
N VAL A 250 8.78 -16.16 -9.11
CA VAL A 250 9.83 -15.14 -9.28
C VAL A 250 9.72 -14.44 -10.62
N LEU A 251 9.54 -15.18 -11.72
CA LEU A 251 9.42 -14.56 -13.05
C LEU A 251 8.17 -13.69 -13.18
N ILE A 252 7.04 -14.13 -12.60
CA ILE A 252 5.80 -13.35 -12.58
C ILE A 252 5.98 -12.06 -11.77
N ASP A 253 6.57 -12.16 -10.58
CA ASP A 253 6.76 -11.02 -9.66
C ASP A 253 7.76 -9.99 -10.21
N LEU A 254 8.77 -10.45 -10.97
CA LEU A 254 9.70 -9.57 -11.69
C LEU A 254 9.11 -8.96 -12.97
N GLY A 255 7.83 -9.22 -13.27
CA GLY A 255 7.12 -8.61 -14.40
C GLY A 255 7.55 -9.15 -15.77
N VAL A 256 8.05 -10.39 -15.83
CA VAL A 256 8.35 -11.04 -17.11
C VAL A 256 7.06 -11.29 -17.89
N ASP A 257 7.12 -11.23 -19.21
CA ASP A 257 5.97 -11.49 -20.06
C ASP A 257 5.53 -12.97 -19.99
N ALA A 258 4.22 -13.21 -20.02
CA ALA A 258 3.63 -14.54 -19.87
C ALA A 258 4.09 -15.55 -20.94
N THR A 259 4.42 -15.08 -22.14
CA THR A 259 4.95 -15.94 -23.21
C THR A 259 6.29 -16.58 -22.86
N VAL A 260 7.06 -16.00 -21.93
CA VAL A 260 8.39 -16.50 -21.54
C VAL A 260 8.30 -17.67 -20.56
N TYR A 261 7.25 -17.74 -19.73
CA TYR A 261 7.07 -18.78 -18.71
C TYR A 261 5.89 -19.72 -18.96
N GLU A 262 5.20 -19.62 -20.10
CA GLU A 262 4.10 -20.52 -20.44
C GLU A 262 4.52 -22.00 -20.47
N GLU A 263 5.73 -22.29 -20.97
CA GLU A 263 6.28 -23.65 -20.97
C GLU A 263 6.56 -24.18 -19.54
N LEU A 264 6.88 -23.29 -18.60
CA LEU A 264 7.05 -23.67 -17.19
C LEU A 264 5.70 -24.06 -16.57
N VAL A 265 4.63 -23.34 -16.92
CA VAL A 265 3.26 -23.67 -16.47
C VAL A 265 2.83 -25.03 -17.03
N LYS A 266 3.08 -25.28 -18.32
CA LYS A 266 2.80 -26.59 -18.94
C LYS A 266 3.56 -27.70 -18.23
N LYS A 267 4.85 -27.51 -17.98
CA LYS A 267 5.67 -28.47 -17.22
C LYS A 267 5.13 -28.69 -15.80
N LEU A 268 4.67 -27.63 -15.13
CA LEU A 268 4.09 -27.74 -13.80
C LEU A 268 2.79 -28.57 -13.79
N LEU A 269 1.99 -28.45 -14.85
CA LEU A 269 0.77 -29.24 -15.04
C LEU A 269 1.03 -30.69 -15.47
N GLU A 270 2.23 -31.03 -15.95
CA GLU A 270 2.63 -32.41 -16.29
C GLU A 270 2.90 -33.27 -15.05
N PHE A 271 3.31 -32.66 -13.94
CA PHE A 271 3.48 -33.40 -12.68
C PHE A 271 2.15 -34.01 -12.26
N SER A 272 2.16 -35.26 -11.78
CA SER A 272 0.98 -35.86 -11.17
C SER A 272 0.70 -35.22 -9.80
N LEU A 273 -0.47 -35.50 -9.19
CA LEU A 273 -0.69 -35.09 -7.80
C LEU A 273 0.30 -35.80 -6.86
N ASP A 274 0.65 -37.06 -7.12
CA ASP A 274 1.63 -37.82 -6.34
C ASP A 274 3.05 -37.24 -6.45
N ASP A 275 3.39 -36.61 -7.58
CA ASP A 275 4.66 -35.90 -7.73
C ASP A 275 4.73 -34.64 -6.87
N ILE A 276 3.58 -34.00 -6.61
CA ILE A 276 3.48 -32.82 -5.75
C ILE A 276 3.32 -33.24 -4.28
N ASP A 277 2.62 -34.34 -4.01
CA ASP A 277 2.34 -34.87 -2.67
C ASP A 277 3.53 -35.61 -2.04
N LYS A 278 4.71 -34.99 -2.05
CA LYS A 278 5.90 -35.53 -1.40
C LYS A 278 6.84 -34.40 -0.97
N PRO A 279 7.69 -34.65 0.06
CA PRO A 279 8.67 -33.67 0.48
C PRO A 279 9.75 -33.45 -0.58
N TYR A 280 10.10 -32.18 -0.81
CA TYR A 280 11.31 -31.79 -1.51
C TYR A 280 12.20 -31.01 -0.58
N ALA A 281 13.51 -31.28 -0.66
CA ALA A 281 14.50 -30.63 0.19
C ALA A 281 14.60 -29.14 -0.17
N TYR A 282 14.29 -28.27 0.80
CA TYR A 282 14.33 -26.82 0.62
C TYR A 282 15.20 -26.12 1.66
N VAL A 283 15.27 -26.65 2.88
CA VAL A 283 16.13 -26.15 3.98
C VAL A 283 17.18 -27.19 4.35
N ILE A 284 18.36 -26.71 4.74
CA ILE A 284 19.47 -27.48 5.26
C ILE A 284 19.27 -27.60 6.78
N ASP A 285 18.98 -28.83 7.24
CA ASP A 285 18.71 -29.12 8.64
C ASP A 285 20.01 -29.31 9.44
N PRO A 286 19.92 -29.31 10.79
CA PRO A 286 21.06 -29.58 11.66
C PRO A 286 21.75 -30.90 11.34
N ALA A 287 23.08 -30.91 11.37
CA ALA A 287 23.82 -32.15 11.21
C ALA A 287 23.59 -33.07 12.41
N ILE A 288 23.23 -34.34 12.16
CA ILE A 288 23.05 -35.37 13.19
C ILE A 288 24.16 -36.40 13.03
N ASP A 289 24.91 -36.65 14.10
CA ASP A 289 26.07 -37.55 14.12
C ASP A 289 27.09 -37.26 13.00
N GLY A 290 27.29 -35.97 12.69
CA GLY A 290 28.22 -35.50 11.66
C GLY A 290 27.75 -35.67 10.22
N LYS A 291 26.49 -36.06 9.99
CA LYS A 291 25.88 -36.14 8.66
C LYS A 291 24.96 -34.95 8.41
N GLN A 292 24.99 -34.43 7.19
CA GLN A 292 24.06 -33.38 6.75
C GLN A 292 22.64 -33.93 6.63
N TYR A 293 21.67 -33.18 7.13
CA TYR A 293 20.24 -33.45 6.96
C TYR A 293 19.57 -32.32 6.16
N TYR A 294 18.42 -32.64 5.60
CA TYR A 294 17.62 -31.75 4.76
C TYR A 294 16.18 -31.81 5.21
N ALA A 295 15.55 -30.65 5.28
CA ALA A 295 14.15 -30.49 5.62
C ALA A 295 13.29 -30.44 4.36
N GLY A 296 12.14 -31.13 4.40
CA GLY A 296 11.13 -31.13 3.35
C GLY A 296 9.72 -31.11 3.93
N CYS A 297 8.81 -30.42 3.25
CA CYS A 297 7.40 -30.34 3.62
C CYS A 297 6.56 -30.47 2.35
N ASP A 298 5.74 -31.52 2.28
CA ASP A 298 4.83 -31.78 1.17
C ASP A 298 3.74 -30.69 1.09
N ALA A 299 3.17 -30.29 2.23
CA ALA A 299 2.21 -29.20 2.33
C ALA A 299 2.76 -27.86 1.79
N LEU A 300 4.04 -27.57 2.02
CA LEU A 300 4.70 -26.39 1.45
C LEU A 300 4.79 -26.49 -0.07
N THR A 301 5.13 -27.65 -0.61
CA THR A 301 5.17 -27.88 -2.06
C THR A 301 3.81 -27.67 -2.70
N ILE A 302 2.76 -28.19 -2.05
CA ILE A 302 1.37 -28.00 -2.47
C ILE A 302 1.00 -26.50 -2.45
N ALA A 303 1.27 -25.78 -1.36
CA ALA A 303 0.92 -24.37 -1.21
C ALA A 303 1.64 -23.47 -2.24
N ILE A 304 2.93 -23.70 -2.46
CA ILE A 304 3.71 -22.95 -3.44
C ILE A 304 3.26 -23.25 -4.89
N ASN A 305 2.81 -24.49 -5.18
CA ASN A 305 2.16 -24.82 -6.45
C ASN A 305 0.82 -24.07 -6.63
N ILE A 306 -0.01 -24.02 -5.58
CA ILE A 306 -1.27 -23.26 -5.58
C ILE A 306 -0.99 -21.78 -5.88
N GLN A 307 0.01 -21.20 -5.22
CA GLN A 307 0.39 -19.80 -5.43
C GLN A 307 0.84 -19.54 -6.86
N ALA A 308 1.74 -20.37 -7.39
CA ALA A 308 2.30 -20.20 -8.73
C ALA A 308 1.22 -20.26 -9.82
N LEU A 309 0.29 -21.22 -9.71
CA LEU A 309 -0.83 -21.38 -10.64
C LEU A 309 -1.84 -20.23 -10.55
N ASN A 310 -2.17 -19.75 -9.35
CA ASN A 310 -3.07 -18.61 -9.18
C ASN A 310 -2.46 -17.31 -9.68
N LYS A 311 -1.19 -17.01 -9.36
CA LYS A 311 -0.49 -15.84 -9.92
C LYS A 311 -0.48 -15.85 -11.44
N TYR A 312 -0.30 -17.02 -12.06
CA TYR A 312 -0.43 -17.16 -13.52
C TYR A 312 -1.85 -16.85 -14.01
N LEU A 313 -2.87 -17.36 -13.31
CA LEU A 313 -4.27 -17.09 -13.65
C LEU A 313 -4.59 -15.60 -13.60
N ASP A 314 -4.16 -14.92 -12.53
CA ASP A 314 -4.46 -13.52 -12.30
C ASP A 314 -3.81 -12.64 -13.37
N LYS A 315 -2.51 -12.85 -13.60
CA LYS A 315 -1.72 -12.08 -14.57
C LYS A 315 -2.20 -12.27 -16.00
N THR A 316 -2.60 -13.49 -16.36
CA THR A 316 -2.94 -13.86 -17.75
C THR A 316 -4.41 -13.66 -18.08
N PHE A 317 -5.31 -13.88 -17.11
CA PHE A 317 -6.75 -13.94 -17.39
C PHE A 317 -7.62 -12.99 -16.56
N ASP A 318 -7.15 -12.40 -15.46
CA ASP A 318 -7.93 -11.43 -14.69
C ASP A 318 -7.57 -9.96 -15.02
N ASN A 319 -6.43 -9.71 -15.70
CA ASN A 319 -6.25 -8.49 -16.50
C ASN A 319 -7.31 -8.34 -17.62
N GLN A 320 -8.05 -9.41 -17.97
CA GLN A 320 -9.21 -9.34 -18.86
C GLN A 320 -10.54 -9.13 -18.11
N LYS A 321 -10.53 -9.12 -16.77
CA LYS A 321 -11.71 -9.16 -15.90
C LYS A 321 -11.90 -7.88 -15.09
N VAL A 322 -10.83 -7.10 -14.87
CA VAL A 322 -10.93 -5.66 -14.55
C VAL A 322 -11.73 -4.94 -15.63
N LEU A 323 -11.63 -5.41 -16.89
CA LEU A 323 -12.40 -4.91 -18.03
C LEU A 323 -13.86 -5.41 -18.13
N ALA A 324 -14.41 -6.17 -17.17
CA ALA A 324 -15.69 -6.88 -17.40
C ALA A 324 -16.75 -6.74 -16.30
N ASN A 325 -16.48 -6.02 -15.21
CA ASN A 325 -17.49 -5.72 -14.17
C ASN A 325 -17.60 -4.22 -13.83
N GLU A 326 -16.80 -3.36 -14.50
CA GLU A 326 -16.87 -1.89 -14.45
C GLU A 326 -17.47 -1.30 -15.74
N ASP A 327 -18.05 -2.13 -16.61
CA ASP A 327 -18.30 -1.87 -18.05
C ASP A 327 -19.13 -0.63 -18.40
N VAL A 328 -19.83 0.02 -17.47
CA VAL A 328 -20.55 1.29 -17.74
C VAL A 328 -19.83 2.51 -17.15
N HIS A 329 -19.05 2.32 -16.08
CA HIS A 329 -18.25 3.37 -15.47
C HIS A 329 -16.94 3.61 -16.24
N ASP A 330 -16.32 2.54 -16.72
CA ASP A 330 -15.01 2.60 -17.39
C ASP A 330 -15.12 3.22 -18.79
N GLU A 331 -16.17 2.93 -19.58
CA GLU A 331 -16.32 3.51 -20.92
C GLU A 331 -16.56 5.03 -20.87
N TYR A 332 -17.42 5.51 -19.97
CA TYR A 332 -17.68 6.95 -19.83
C TYR A 332 -16.47 7.70 -19.27
N TYR A 333 -15.79 7.15 -18.26
CA TYR A 333 -14.55 7.73 -17.74
C TYR A 333 -13.46 7.77 -18.82
N THR A 334 -13.29 6.67 -19.54
CA THR A 334 -12.33 6.54 -20.64
C THR A 334 -12.62 7.51 -21.77
N ASP A 335 -13.89 7.74 -22.12
CA ASP A 335 -14.30 8.75 -23.10
C ASP A 335 -13.94 10.18 -22.64
N ILE A 336 -14.19 10.53 -21.37
CA ILE A 336 -13.73 11.82 -20.81
C ILE A 336 -12.21 11.93 -20.87
N LEU A 337 -11.48 10.91 -20.40
CA LEU A 337 -10.01 10.91 -20.39
C LEU A 337 -9.43 11.04 -21.80
N ASN A 338 -9.95 10.28 -22.76
CA ASN A 338 -9.52 10.33 -24.16
C ASN A 338 -9.79 11.68 -24.78
N SER A 339 -10.94 12.31 -24.48
CA SER A 339 -11.24 13.66 -24.98
C SER A 339 -10.28 14.72 -24.42
N VAL A 340 -9.81 14.55 -23.18
CA VAL A 340 -8.77 15.42 -22.60
C VAL A 340 -7.40 15.15 -23.25
N LYS A 341 -7.04 13.88 -23.45
CA LYS A 341 -5.79 13.50 -24.16
C LYS A 341 -5.75 14.02 -25.59
N GLU A 342 -6.88 13.99 -26.29
CA GLU A 342 -6.99 14.47 -27.68
C GLU A 342 -6.57 15.95 -27.80
N VAL A 343 -6.92 16.78 -26.82
CA VAL A 343 -6.49 18.18 -26.76
C VAL A 343 -4.96 18.32 -26.77
N PHE A 344 -4.26 17.45 -26.03
CA PHE A 344 -2.79 17.47 -25.97
C PHE A 344 -2.14 16.82 -27.19
N SER A 345 -2.78 15.83 -27.81
CA SER A 345 -2.27 15.15 -29.01
C SER A 345 -2.06 16.07 -30.21
N GLY A 346 -2.78 17.20 -30.25
CA GLY A 346 -2.64 18.25 -31.26
C GLY A 346 -1.52 19.25 -30.99
N LEU A 347 -0.77 19.10 -29.88
CA LEU A 347 0.28 20.02 -29.45
C LEU A 347 1.67 19.43 -29.68
N ASP A 348 2.71 20.12 -29.18
CA ASP A 348 4.10 19.65 -29.26
C ASP A 348 4.27 18.28 -28.58
N LYS A 349 5.10 17.41 -29.16
CA LYS A 349 5.32 16.03 -28.66
C LYS A 349 5.91 15.97 -27.26
N GLY A 350 6.71 16.96 -26.86
CA GLY A 350 7.20 17.06 -25.50
C GLY A 350 6.07 17.36 -24.52
N LEU A 351 5.15 18.26 -24.90
CA LEU A 351 4.01 18.65 -24.08
C LEU A 351 2.98 17.52 -23.96
N GLU A 352 2.68 16.82 -25.07
CA GLU A 352 1.83 15.63 -25.09
C GLU A 352 2.34 14.58 -24.09
N LYS A 353 3.64 14.24 -24.15
CA LYS A 353 4.25 13.28 -23.24
C LYS A 353 4.17 13.70 -21.77
N ARG A 354 4.35 14.99 -21.46
CA ARG A 354 4.23 15.49 -20.07
C ARG A 354 2.79 15.43 -19.58
N ALA A 355 1.84 15.80 -20.44
CA ALA A 355 0.42 15.69 -20.12
C ALA A 355 0.01 14.24 -19.85
N ASP A 356 0.49 13.29 -20.66
CA ASP A 356 0.25 11.86 -20.45
C ASP A 356 0.77 11.39 -19.09
N ILE A 357 2.00 11.75 -18.72
CA ILE A 357 2.57 11.39 -17.42
C ILE A 357 1.70 11.93 -16.27
N ARG A 358 1.32 13.22 -16.31
CA ARG A 358 0.52 13.84 -15.24
C ARG A 358 -0.90 13.27 -15.19
N LEU A 359 -1.50 12.96 -16.35
CA LEU A 359 -2.81 12.29 -16.42
C LEU A 359 -2.74 10.85 -15.88
N GLU A 360 -1.69 10.10 -16.18
CA GLU A 360 -1.48 8.75 -15.63
C GLU A 360 -1.34 8.78 -14.10
N THR A 361 -0.59 9.75 -13.56
CA THR A 361 -0.50 9.97 -12.11
C THR A 361 -1.87 10.30 -11.51
N LEU A 362 -2.63 11.19 -12.14
CA LEU A 362 -3.96 11.57 -11.66
C LEU A 362 -4.92 10.38 -11.68
N VAL A 363 -4.98 9.61 -12.77
CA VAL A 363 -5.86 8.43 -12.89
C VAL A 363 -5.51 7.37 -11.87
N LYS A 364 -4.21 7.13 -11.62
CA LYS A 364 -3.76 6.18 -10.59
C LYS A 364 -4.29 6.55 -9.19
N ASN A 365 -4.42 7.84 -8.92
CA ASN A 365 -4.87 8.37 -7.63
C ASN A 365 -6.39 8.59 -7.57
N ASP A 366 -7.10 8.63 -8.70
CA ASP A 366 -8.55 8.86 -8.82
C ASP A 366 -9.35 7.53 -8.90
N LYS A 367 -9.12 6.60 -7.97
CA LYS A 367 -9.65 5.22 -8.04
C LYS A 367 -11.17 5.13 -8.20
N ASP A 368 -11.92 6.09 -7.65
CA ASP A 368 -13.39 6.14 -7.72
C ASP A 368 -13.91 7.09 -8.82
N GLY A 369 -13.02 7.64 -9.65
CA GLY A 369 -13.36 8.65 -10.65
C GLY A 369 -13.93 9.95 -10.05
N GLN A 370 -13.68 10.24 -8.77
CA GLN A 370 -14.24 11.39 -8.05
C GLN A 370 -13.85 12.70 -8.72
N ILE A 371 -12.62 12.82 -9.22
CA ILE A 371 -12.12 14.05 -9.84
C ILE A 371 -12.88 14.33 -11.13
N ALA A 372 -12.91 13.38 -12.06
CA ALA A 372 -13.52 13.60 -13.37
C ALA A 372 -15.06 13.51 -13.34
N LEU A 373 -15.62 12.59 -12.56
CA LEU A 373 -17.04 12.21 -12.63
C LEU A 373 -17.91 12.85 -11.55
N MET A 374 -17.41 13.74 -10.68
CA MET A 374 -18.26 14.43 -9.70
C MET A 374 -19.53 15.07 -10.33
N PRO A 375 -19.47 15.76 -11.48
CA PRO A 375 -20.67 16.28 -12.13
C PRO A 375 -21.65 15.17 -12.57
N ARG A 376 -21.12 14.03 -13.05
CA ARG A 376 -21.91 12.86 -13.45
C ARG A 376 -22.61 12.23 -12.25
N TYR A 377 -21.89 12.02 -11.14
CA TYR A 377 -22.46 11.47 -9.92
C TYR A 377 -23.53 12.38 -9.34
N PHE A 378 -23.29 13.70 -9.34
CA PHE A 378 -24.30 14.66 -8.94
C PHE A 378 -25.55 14.58 -9.83
N TYR A 379 -25.37 14.56 -11.15
CA TYR A 379 -26.48 14.44 -12.10
C TYR A 379 -27.31 13.17 -11.89
N GLN A 380 -26.66 12.01 -11.72
CA GLN A 380 -27.32 10.74 -11.43
C GLN A 380 -28.13 10.82 -10.13
N SER A 381 -27.55 11.41 -9.08
CA SER A 381 -28.20 11.59 -7.79
C SER A 381 -29.45 12.49 -7.84
N MET A 382 -29.62 13.32 -8.87
CA MET A 382 -30.84 14.10 -9.07
C MET A 382 -32.03 13.28 -9.61
N ASN A 383 -31.81 12.03 -10.06
CA ASN A 383 -32.81 11.17 -10.72
C ASN A 383 -33.54 11.88 -11.87
N ILE A 384 -32.79 12.59 -12.71
CA ILE A 384 -33.33 13.24 -13.91
C ILE A 384 -33.52 12.17 -14.99
N GLU A 385 -34.76 11.97 -15.45
CA GLU A 385 -35.10 10.92 -16.44
C GLU A 385 -34.80 11.33 -17.90
N THR A 386 -34.51 12.61 -18.16
CA THR A 386 -34.18 13.10 -19.51
C THR A 386 -32.70 12.94 -19.82
N THR A 387 -32.35 12.84 -21.10
CA THR A 387 -30.96 12.86 -21.62
C THR A 387 -30.55 14.25 -22.14
N ASP A 388 -31.41 15.25 -22.02
CA ASP A 388 -31.19 16.61 -22.56
C ASP A 388 -29.96 17.32 -21.96
N LEU A 389 -29.44 16.84 -20.83
CA LEU A 389 -28.29 17.39 -20.13
C LEU A 389 -27.02 16.54 -20.28
N ASP A 390 -27.03 15.43 -21.03
CA ASP A 390 -25.88 14.52 -21.11
C ASP A 390 -24.63 15.21 -21.71
N ASP A 391 -24.80 16.05 -22.74
CA ASP A 391 -23.70 16.85 -23.31
C ASP A 391 -23.14 17.87 -22.30
N LEU A 392 -24.03 18.51 -21.54
CA LEU A 392 -23.64 19.43 -20.46
C LEU A 392 -22.83 18.70 -19.39
N VAL A 393 -23.30 17.53 -18.94
CA VAL A 393 -22.61 16.71 -17.94
C VAL A 393 -21.24 16.27 -18.46
N LYS A 394 -21.14 15.84 -19.73
CA LYS A 394 -19.87 15.45 -20.35
C LYS A 394 -18.88 16.62 -20.34
N LYS A 395 -19.30 17.80 -20.78
CA LYS A 395 -18.47 19.03 -20.75
C LYS A 395 -18.04 19.40 -19.34
N LEU A 396 -18.92 19.28 -18.35
CA LEU A 396 -18.60 19.55 -16.96
C LEU A 396 -17.57 18.56 -16.39
N CYS A 397 -17.65 17.28 -16.77
CA CYS A 397 -16.65 16.28 -16.37
C CYS A 397 -15.27 16.60 -16.97
N GLN A 398 -15.23 17.01 -18.25
CA GLN A 398 -13.99 17.50 -18.90
C GLN A 398 -13.42 18.73 -18.18
N ALA A 399 -14.26 19.72 -17.87
CA ALA A 399 -13.83 20.91 -17.15
C ALA A 399 -13.29 20.59 -15.75
N SER A 400 -13.91 19.64 -15.05
CA SER A 400 -13.42 19.15 -13.75
C SER A 400 -12.02 18.54 -13.87
N LEU A 401 -11.81 17.66 -14.85
CA LEU A 401 -10.52 17.01 -15.08
C LEU A 401 -9.42 18.02 -15.50
N PHE A 402 -9.73 18.95 -16.41
CA PHE A 402 -8.81 20.02 -16.79
C PHE A 402 -8.48 20.95 -15.62
N GLY A 403 -9.49 21.33 -14.84
CA GLY A 403 -9.31 22.17 -13.66
C GLY A 403 -8.37 21.50 -12.66
N TRP A 404 -8.66 20.26 -12.30
CA TRP A 404 -7.84 19.50 -11.34
C TRP A 404 -6.41 19.29 -11.82
N LEU A 405 -6.22 18.92 -13.09
CA LEU A 405 -4.89 18.78 -13.69
C LEU A 405 -4.09 20.08 -13.61
N ALA A 406 -4.73 21.23 -13.88
CA ALA A 406 -4.06 22.53 -13.75
C ALA A 406 -3.69 22.83 -12.30
N TYR A 407 -4.64 22.70 -11.38
CA TYR A 407 -4.44 23.08 -9.99
C TYR A 407 -3.43 22.20 -9.28
N SER A 408 -3.44 20.87 -9.47
CA SER A 408 -2.42 19.99 -8.88
C SER A 408 -1.01 20.32 -9.38
N ILE A 409 -0.84 20.80 -10.63
CA ILE A 409 0.48 21.26 -11.10
C ILE A 409 0.89 22.58 -10.44
N TYR A 410 -0.05 23.53 -10.31
CA TYR A 410 0.25 24.78 -9.61
C TYR A 410 0.57 24.54 -8.14
N ASP A 411 -0.14 23.61 -7.51
CA ASP A 411 0.05 23.19 -6.13
C ASP A 411 1.47 22.67 -5.88
N ASP A 412 1.88 21.64 -6.64
CA ASP A 412 3.24 21.11 -6.59
C ASP A 412 4.28 22.24 -6.74
N PHE A 413 4.03 23.21 -7.63
CA PHE A 413 4.93 24.34 -7.85
C PHE A 413 4.97 25.31 -6.66
N PHE A 414 3.84 25.54 -5.99
CA PHE A 414 3.78 26.36 -4.78
C PHE A 414 4.41 25.66 -3.57
N ASP A 415 4.41 24.33 -3.54
CA ASP A 415 5.02 23.51 -2.49
C ASP A 415 6.53 23.27 -2.71
N GLY A 416 7.04 23.61 -3.90
CA GLY A 416 8.46 23.47 -4.24
C GLY A 416 8.83 22.10 -4.84
N ASP A 417 7.85 21.22 -5.03
CA ASP A 417 7.99 19.89 -5.64
C ASP A 417 7.75 19.90 -7.17
N GLY A 418 7.22 21.00 -7.69
CA GLY A 418 6.82 21.16 -9.09
C GLY A 418 7.98 21.26 -10.07
N GLN A 419 7.77 20.72 -11.27
CA GLN A 419 8.70 20.80 -12.38
C GLN A 419 8.29 21.91 -13.35
N ALA A 420 9.24 22.77 -13.75
CA ALA A 420 8.95 23.92 -14.61
C ALA A 420 8.33 23.51 -15.96
N GLU A 421 8.66 22.32 -16.45
CA GLU A 421 8.14 21.74 -17.69
C GLU A 421 6.64 21.46 -17.63
N ASP A 422 6.07 21.23 -16.44
CA ASP A 422 4.64 20.93 -16.27
C ASP A 422 3.76 22.18 -16.32
N LEU A 423 4.34 23.38 -16.12
CA LEU A 423 3.60 24.64 -16.15
C LEU A 423 2.88 24.87 -17.49
N SER A 424 3.45 24.38 -18.60
CA SER A 424 2.78 24.47 -19.90
C SER A 424 1.54 23.58 -19.99
N VAL A 425 1.57 22.40 -19.35
CA VAL A 425 0.40 21.52 -19.23
C VAL A 425 -0.67 22.22 -18.41
N ALA A 426 -0.31 22.78 -17.25
CA ALA A 426 -1.24 23.50 -16.39
C ALA A 426 -1.94 24.67 -17.10
N ASN A 427 -1.18 25.46 -17.85
CA ASN A 427 -1.71 26.58 -18.62
C ASN A 427 -2.67 26.15 -19.73
N VAL A 428 -2.36 25.06 -20.45
CA VAL A 428 -3.28 24.49 -21.45
C VAL A 428 -4.56 24.03 -20.76
N SER A 429 -4.44 23.24 -19.71
CA SER A 429 -5.58 22.70 -18.96
C SER A 429 -6.48 23.81 -18.43
N LEU A 430 -5.92 24.84 -17.79
CA LEU A 430 -6.72 25.95 -17.26
C LEU A 430 -7.44 26.73 -18.37
N ARG A 431 -6.80 26.94 -19.54
CA ARG A 431 -7.46 27.59 -20.69
C ARG A 431 -8.65 26.77 -21.20
N HIS A 432 -8.51 25.46 -21.29
CA HIS A 432 -9.61 24.60 -21.73
C HIS A 432 -10.75 24.53 -20.69
N CYS A 433 -10.41 24.47 -19.40
CA CYS A 433 -11.39 24.58 -18.32
C CYS A 433 -12.17 25.91 -18.39
N ALA A 434 -11.46 27.04 -18.49
CA ALA A 434 -12.07 28.36 -18.62
C ALA A 434 -12.96 28.46 -19.86
N HIS A 435 -12.48 27.97 -21.01
CA HIS A 435 -13.24 27.99 -22.26
C HIS A 435 -14.58 27.24 -22.14
N ILE A 436 -14.58 26.05 -21.52
CA ILE A 436 -15.81 25.29 -21.30
C ILE A 436 -16.78 26.10 -20.43
N PHE A 437 -16.32 26.70 -19.33
CA PHE A 437 -17.19 27.49 -18.47
C PHE A 437 -17.66 28.79 -19.13
N GLU A 438 -16.87 29.43 -19.99
CA GLU A 438 -17.30 30.57 -20.79
C GLU A 438 -18.47 30.21 -21.73
N GLU A 439 -18.38 29.07 -22.42
CA GLU A 439 -19.51 28.56 -23.22
C GLU A 439 -20.76 28.35 -22.35
N MET A 440 -20.59 27.81 -21.15
CA MET A 440 -21.69 27.59 -20.21
C MET A 440 -22.28 28.90 -19.69
N ILE A 441 -21.48 29.94 -19.46
CA ILE A 441 -21.93 31.27 -19.05
C ILE A 441 -22.81 31.90 -20.13
N VAL A 442 -22.48 31.74 -21.42
CA VAL A 442 -23.33 32.22 -22.51
C VAL A 442 -24.71 31.55 -22.48
N LYS A 443 -24.76 30.24 -22.18
CA LYS A 443 -26.00 29.46 -22.09
C LYS A 443 -26.78 29.73 -20.80
N TYR A 444 -26.09 29.98 -19.70
CA TYR A 444 -26.64 30.20 -18.36
C TYR A 444 -26.07 31.48 -17.74
N PRO A 445 -26.54 32.69 -18.15
CA PRO A 445 -25.91 33.95 -17.74
C PRO A 445 -25.90 34.20 -16.22
N THR A 446 -26.85 33.64 -15.48
CA THR A 446 -26.91 33.73 -14.02
C THR A 446 -25.74 33.01 -13.32
N PHE A 447 -25.06 32.09 -14.01
CA PHE A 447 -23.89 31.38 -13.47
C PHE A 447 -22.63 32.25 -13.41
N GLN A 448 -22.52 33.30 -14.23
CA GLN A 448 -21.30 34.10 -14.36
C GLN A 448 -20.80 34.66 -13.03
N GLN A 449 -21.72 35.19 -12.22
CA GLN A 449 -21.37 35.77 -10.93
C GLN A 449 -20.80 34.71 -9.98
N LEU A 450 -21.44 33.54 -9.93
CA LEU A 450 -21.00 32.44 -9.08
C LEU A 450 -19.63 31.89 -9.52
N TYR A 451 -19.44 31.68 -10.82
CA TYR A 451 -18.17 31.24 -11.39
C TYR A 451 -17.03 32.19 -11.02
N ASN A 452 -17.19 33.49 -11.29
CA ASN A 452 -16.18 34.49 -10.97
C ASN A 452 -15.90 34.55 -9.46
N GLN A 453 -16.93 34.42 -8.62
CA GLN A 453 -16.75 34.42 -7.16
C GLN A 453 -15.90 33.24 -6.69
N ILE A 454 -16.18 32.02 -7.17
CA ILE A 454 -15.44 30.81 -6.78
C ILE A 454 -14.01 30.86 -7.29
N MET A 455 -13.80 31.21 -8.56
CA MET A 455 -12.46 31.27 -9.16
C MET A 455 -11.58 32.35 -8.50
N ASN A 456 -12.14 33.54 -8.24
CA ASN A 456 -11.42 34.59 -7.53
C ASN A 456 -11.09 34.19 -6.08
N ALA A 457 -12.00 33.47 -5.41
CA ALA A 457 -11.76 32.99 -4.05
C ALA A 457 -10.62 31.97 -4.03
N LEU A 458 -10.62 31.02 -4.97
CA LEU A 458 -9.56 30.03 -5.15
C LEU A 458 -8.18 30.70 -5.31
N ASP A 459 -8.04 31.62 -6.26
CA ASP A 459 -6.77 32.32 -6.50
C ASP A 459 -6.35 33.18 -5.31
N SER A 460 -7.31 33.84 -4.65
CA SER A 460 -7.05 34.63 -3.46
C SER A 460 -6.55 33.77 -2.30
N SER A 461 -7.10 32.57 -2.14
CA SER A 461 -6.69 31.63 -1.10
C SER A 461 -5.30 31.07 -1.35
N ASN A 462 -4.97 30.68 -2.60
CA ASN A 462 -3.62 30.26 -2.95
C ASN A 462 -2.59 31.39 -2.70
N CYS A 463 -2.90 32.61 -3.12
CA CYS A 463 -2.03 33.77 -2.89
C CYS A 463 -1.86 34.06 -1.39
N TRP A 464 -2.95 33.99 -0.62
CA TRP A 464 -2.88 34.20 0.82
C TRP A 464 -2.01 33.12 1.49
N GLU A 465 -2.14 31.87 1.08
CA GLU A 465 -1.36 30.77 1.66
C GLU A 465 0.15 30.94 1.48
N ILE A 466 0.59 31.21 0.25
CA ILE A 466 2.00 31.44 -0.05
C ILE A 466 2.59 32.57 0.81
N ASN A 467 1.79 33.60 1.09
CA ASN A 467 2.24 34.78 1.84
C ASN A 467 2.20 34.62 3.37
N ASN A 468 1.40 33.68 3.91
CA ASN A 468 1.12 33.61 5.35
C ASN A 468 1.46 32.26 5.99
N CYS A 469 1.58 31.19 5.18
CA CYS A 469 1.78 29.82 5.64
C CYS A 469 3.20 29.33 5.41
N ARG A 470 4.08 30.14 4.82
CA ARG A 470 5.46 29.78 4.50
C ARG A 470 6.44 30.49 5.43
N LEU A 471 7.17 29.69 6.21
CA LEU A 471 8.36 30.11 6.92
C LEU A 471 9.51 30.20 5.92
N SER A 472 10.43 31.15 6.14
CA SER A 472 11.70 31.10 5.40
C SER A 472 12.46 29.85 5.84
N GLN A 473 13.08 29.12 4.91
CA GLN A 473 13.84 27.89 5.21
C GLN A 473 14.98 28.08 6.23
N GLU A 474 15.40 29.31 6.51
CA GLU A 474 16.40 29.62 7.53
C GLU A 474 15.83 29.72 8.96
N ILE A 475 14.51 29.80 9.12
CA ILE A 475 13.84 29.96 10.42
C ILE A 475 13.70 28.61 11.09
N LYS A 476 14.57 28.35 12.07
CA LYS A 476 14.48 27.19 12.97
C LYS A 476 13.80 27.50 14.30
N ILE A 477 13.64 28.78 14.61
CA ILE A 477 13.12 29.27 15.90
C ILE A 477 11.90 30.15 15.63
N LEU A 478 10.75 29.74 16.15
CA LEU A 478 9.47 30.40 16.03
C LEU A 478 9.08 31.12 17.31
N ASP A 479 8.60 32.35 17.16
CA ASP A 479 7.96 33.11 18.25
C ASP A 479 6.45 32.84 18.25
N LEU A 480 6.00 32.03 19.20
CA LEU A 480 4.61 31.66 19.44
C LEU A 480 3.78 32.77 20.12
N SER A 481 4.35 33.95 20.35
CA SER A 481 3.56 35.13 20.73
C SER A 481 2.88 35.81 19.54
N ILE A 482 3.31 35.47 18.32
CA ILE A 482 2.66 35.88 17.09
C ILE A 482 1.49 34.92 16.83
N ASP A 483 0.34 35.46 16.44
CA ASP A 483 -0.78 34.64 16.00
C ASP A 483 -0.37 33.91 14.72
N PHE A 484 -0.17 32.60 14.83
CA PHE A 484 -0.13 31.76 13.67
C PHE A 484 -1.53 31.72 13.06
N PRO A 485 -1.65 31.70 11.72
CA PRO A 485 -2.94 31.64 11.07
C PRO A 485 -3.80 30.53 11.70
N SER A 486 -5.02 30.88 12.10
CA SER A 486 -5.96 29.99 12.78
C SER A 486 -7.03 29.58 11.77
N TYR A 487 -6.90 28.37 11.24
CA TYR A 487 -7.36 27.96 9.90
C TYR A 487 -8.74 27.29 9.82
N LEU A 488 -9.59 27.37 10.83
CA LEU A 488 -10.94 26.78 10.76
C LEU A 488 -11.95 27.68 10.02
N ASN A 489 -11.49 28.56 9.12
CA ASN A 489 -12.30 29.54 8.38
C ASN A 489 -12.43 29.20 6.89
N SER A 490 -13.45 29.77 6.24
CA SER A 490 -13.88 29.46 4.87
C SER A 490 -12.83 29.60 3.77
N GLN A 491 -11.74 30.35 3.99
CA GLN A 491 -10.72 30.66 2.99
C GLN A 491 -9.95 29.41 2.53
N PHE A 492 -9.75 28.41 3.38
CA PHE A 492 -9.01 27.21 2.97
C PHE A 492 -9.80 26.35 1.98
N THR A 493 -11.09 26.12 2.29
CA THR A 493 -12.00 25.35 1.43
C THR A 493 -12.14 25.94 0.04
N ASP A 494 -11.88 27.24 -0.11
CA ASP A 494 -11.98 27.95 -1.37
C ASP A 494 -10.88 27.51 -2.38
N ARG A 495 -9.74 26.96 -1.94
CA ARG A 495 -8.66 26.43 -2.82
C ARG A 495 -9.12 25.29 -3.73
N SER A 496 -10.08 24.49 -3.26
CA SER A 496 -10.60 23.33 -3.98
C SER A 496 -12.08 23.48 -4.34
N LEU A 497 -12.70 24.64 -4.03
CA LEU A 497 -14.14 24.87 -4.24
C LEU A 497 -14.53 24.89 -5.72
N GLY A 498 -13.57 25.04 -6.64
CA GLY A 498 -13.79 24.85 -8.07
C GLY A 498 -14.45 23.50 -8.39
N HIS A 499 -14.23 22.48 -7.57
CA HIS A 499 -14.85 21.16 -7.70
C HIS A 499 -16.39 21.19 -7.57
N ALA A 500 -16.96 22.20 -6.90
CA ALA A 500 -18.40 22.38 -6.76
C ALA A 500 -19.09 22.99 -8.00
N LEU A 501 -18.32 23.60 -8.93
CA LEU A 501 -18.88 24.39 -10.04
C LEU A 501 -19.82 23.58 -10.94
N GLY A 502 -19.48 22.32 -11.23
CA GLY A 502 -20.32 21.45 -12.05
C GLY A 502 -21.68 21.17 -11.41
N ALA A 503 -21.71 20.86 -10.11
CA ALA A 503 -22.94 20.64 -9.36
C ALA A 503 -23.80 21.91 -9.28
N CYS A 504 -23.17 23.07 -9.04
CA CYS A 504 -23.86 24.35 -9.03
C CYS A 504 -24.47 24.69 -10.40
N LEU A 505 -23.77 24.44 -11.50
CA LEU A 505 -24.32 24.67 -12.83
C LEU A 505 -25.48 23.74 -13.14
N LEU A 506 -25.43 22.47 -12.72
CA LEU A 506 -26.54 21.53 -12.88
C LEU A 506 -27.78 21.95 -12.07
N LEU A 507 -27.61 22.53 -10.89
CA LEU A 507 -28.71 23.14 -10.13
C LEU A 507 -29.34 24.32 -10.89
N ILE A 508 -28.53 25.12 -11.60
CA ILE A 508 -29.04 26.21 -12.44
C ILE A 508 -29.78 25.67 -13.66
N ALA A 509 -29.22 24.67 -14.33
CA ALA A 509 -29.79 24.08 -15.54
C ALA A 509 -31.12 23.33 -15.30
N THR A 510 -31.43 23.02 -14.04
CA THR A 510 -32.62 22.26 -13.62
C THR A 510 -33.59 23.08 -12.77
N ASP A 511 -33.43 24.41 -12.74
CA ASP A 511 -34.28 25.35 -11.98
C ASP A 511 -34.31 25.12 -10.46
N ASN A 512 -33.19 24.66 -9.89
CA ASN A 512 -32.97 24.45 -8.45
C ASN A 512 -31.96 25.45 -7.86
N GLN A 513 -31.94 26.71 -8.35
CA GLN A 513 -30.93 27.70 -7.93
C GLN A 513 -30.97 28.02 -6.44
N ASN A 514 -32.14 27.86 -5.80
CA ASN A 514 -32.31 28.07 -4.35
C ASN A 514 -31.56 27.06 -3.48
N GLN A 515 -31.00 25.98 -4.05
CA GLN A 515 -30.22 24.97 -3.33
C GLN A 515 -28.70 25.21 -3.44
N ILE A 516 -28.24 26.19 -4.22
CA ILE A 516 -26.81 26.44 -4.48
C ILE A 516 -26.04 26.71 -3.18
N ASP A 517 -26.56 27.56 -2.28
CA ASP A 517 -25.88 27.91 -1.04
C ASP A 517 -25.66 26.68 -0.13
N LYS A 518 -26.67 25.80 -0.06
CA LYS A 518 -26.55 24.53 0.68
C LYS A 518 -25.52 23.61 0.03
N MET A 519 -25.49 23.55 -1.30
CA MET A 519 -24.51 22.75 -2.03
C MET A 519 -23.08 23.24 -1.80
N LEU A 520 -22.84 24.55 -1.87
CA LEU A 520 -21.55 25.13 -1.57
C LEU A 520 -21.16 24.87 -0.11
N CYS A 521 -22.10 24.99 0.82
CA CYS A 521 -21.85 24.68 2.22
C CYS A 521 -21.46 23.21 2.42
N PHE A 522 -22.14 22.27 1.75
CA PHE A 522 -21.76 20.85 1.75
C PHE A 522 -20.33 20.64 1.24
N PHE A 523 -19.99 21.18 0.05
CA PHE A 523 -18.65 21.01 -0.51
C PHE A 523 -17.57 21.66 0.37
N LYS A 524 -17.82 22.82 0.96
CA LYS A 524 -16.89 23.45 1.90
C LYS A 524 -16.59 22.54 3.09
N LYS A 525 -17.62 21.94 3.68
CA LYS A 525 -17.46 21.03 4.82
C LYS A 525 -16.71 19.75 4.44
N TYR A 526 -17.07 19.17 3.29
CA TYR A 526 -16.39 17.99 2.76
C TYR A 526 -14.91 18.25 2.44
N LEU A 527 -14.61 19.33 1.73
CA LEU A 527 -13.24 19.70 1.35
C LEU A 527 -12.39 20.09 2.57
N LEU A 528 -12.99 20.74 3.57
CA LEU A 528 -12.30 21.03 4.84
C LEU A 528 -11.83 19.75 5.53
N VAL A 529 -12.71 18.76 5.62
CA VAL A 529 -12.38 17.48 6.26
C VAL A 529 -11.28 16.76 5.48
N ARG A 530 -11.36 16.75 4.14
CA ARG A 530 -10.32 16.16 3.29
C ARG A 530 -8.96 16.78 3.56
N GLN A 531 -8.88 18.12 3.53
CA GLN A 531 -7.61 18.77 3.81
C GLN A 531 -7.12 18.44 5.21
N LEU A 532 -7.98 18.51 6.23
CA LEU A 532 -7.54 18.26 7.60
C LEU A 532 -6.97 16.85 7.77
N HIS A 533 -7.48 15.86 7.04
CA HIS A 533 -6.88 14.53 7.00
C HIS A 533 -5.48 14.57 6.38
N ASP A 534 -5.35 15.15 5.19
CA ASP A 534 -4.07 15.27 4.47
C ASP A 534 -3.04 16.02 5.35
N ASP A 535 -3.40 17.20 5.89
CA ASP A 535 -2.57 17.99 6.80
C ASP A 535 -2.19 17.23 8.09
N MET A 536 -3.06 16.35 8.61
CA MET A 536 -2.76 15.55 9.82
C MET A 536 -1.79 14.41 9.53
N HIS A 537 -1.81 13.87 8.31
CA HIS A 537 -0.86 12.85 7.88
C HIS A 537 0.51 13.47 7.57
N ASP A 538 0.54 14.64 6.93
CA ASP A 538 1.76 15.22 6.36
C ASP A 538 2.40 16.32 7.23
N TRP A 539 1.89 16.56 8.45
CA TRP A 539 2.30 17.72 9.25
C TRP A 539 3.82 17.79 9.52
N GLU A 540 4.52 16.66 9.71
CA GLU A 540 5.97 16.67 9.95
C GLU A 540 6.74 17.09 8.68
N ASP A 541 6.34 16.55 7.53
CA ASP A 541 6.94 16.83 6.23
C ASP A 541 6.69 18.28 5.83
N ASP A 542 5.46 18.76 6.00
CA ASP A 542 5.08 20.16 5.82
C ASP A 542 5.95 21.08 6.69
N LEU A 543 6.07 20.80 7.99
CA LEU A 543 6.90 21.61 8.90
C LEU A 543 8.36 21.65 8.44
N SER A 544 8.89 20.51 7.99
CA SER A 544 10.27 20.39 7.51
C SER A 544 10.53 21.22 6.25
N LYS A 545 9.50 21.36 5.39
CA LYS A 545 9.50 22.23 4.20
C LYS A 545 9.26 23.71 4.54
N GLY A 546 9.01 24.03 5.81
CA GLY A 546 8.69 25.38 6.27
C GLY A 546 7.23 25.76 6.02
N ILE A 547 6.34 24.79 5.88
CA ILE A 547 4.91 24.99 5.68
C ILE A 547 4.21 24.90 7.04
N VAL A 548 3.38 25.89 7.36
CA VAL A 548 2.63 25.96 8.62
C VAL A 548 1.13 26.08 8.32
N ASN A 549 0.46 24.95 8.42
CA ASN A 549 -0.97 24.78 8.15
C ASN A 549 -1.83 24.82 9.44
N SER A 550 -3.09 24.41 9.31
CA SER A 550 -4.09 24.37 10.38
C SER A 550 -3.76 23.46 11.56
N VAL A 551 -3.12 22.33 11.27
CA VAL A 551 -2.71 21.31 12.24
C VAL A 551 -1.55 21.87 13.07
N HIS A 552 -0.55 22.48 12.44
CA HIS A 552 0.56 23.14 13.12
C HIS A 552 0.11 24.19 14.13
N SER A 553 -0.80 25.09 13.75
CA SER A 553 -1.33 26.09 14.67
C SER A 553 -2.01 25.47 15.89
N SER A 554 -2.65 24.32 15.71
CA SER A 554 -3.22 23.56 16.83
C SER A 554 -2.14 22.91 17.70
N ILE A 555 -1.14 22.28 17.09
CA ILE A 555 0.01 21.68 17.80
C ILE A 555 0.76 22.76 18.60
N PHE A 556 1.12 23.89 18.00
CA PHE A 556 1.87 24.96 18.65
C PHE A 556 1.10 25.56 19.83
N LYS A 557 -0.22 25.74 19.71
CA LYS A 557 -1.06 26.23 20.80
C LYS A 557 -1.13 25.24 21.95
N ASP A 558 -1.28 23.95 21.64
CA ASP A 558 -1.30 22.90 22.64
C ASP A 558 0.05 22.75 23.34
N TRP A 559 1.15 22.86 22.59
CA TRP A 559 2.53 22.84 23.08
C TRP A 559 2.85 24.04 23.97
N GLN A 560 2.47 25.26 23.55
CA GLN A 560 2.63 26.48 24.35
C GLN A 560 1.88 26.37 25.68
N THR A 561 0.67 25.77 25.65
CA THR A 561 -0.13 25.52 26.86
C THR A 561 0.55 24.52 27.79
N GLU A 562 1.14 23.46 27.23
CA GLU A 562 1.76 22.38 28.00
C GLU A 562 3.10 22.79 28.63
N PHE A 563 3.95 23.48 27.87
CA PHE A 563 5.31 23.83 28.30
C PHE A 563 5.45 25.26 28.83
N GLY A 564 4.44 26.11 28.66
CA GLY A 564 4.48 27.52 29.09
C GLY A 564 5.56 28.35 28.37
N LYS A 565 5.97 27.92 27.17
CA LYS A 565 7.02 28.54 26.35
C LYS A 565 6.39 29.27 25.16
N ASN A 566 6.92 30.45 24.84
CA ASN A 566 6.52 31.23 23.67
C ASN A 566 7.56 31.17 22.54
N VAL A 567 8.62 30.39 22.71
CA VAL A 567 9.66 30.23 21.70
C VAL A 567 9.84 28.74 21.47
N LEU A 568 9.66 28.32 20.22
CA LEU A 568 9.74 26.95 19.76
C LEU A 568 10.94 26.82 18.82
N ASN A 569 11.84 25.88 19.08
CA ASN A 569 12.87 25.50 18.12
C ASN A 569 12.46 24.20 17.44
N ILE A 570 12.14 24.27 16.16
CA ILE A 570 11.56 23.15 15.39
C ILE A 570 12.42 21.88 15.52
N GLU A 571 13.75 22.00 15.40
CA GLU A 571 14.64 20.84 15.45
C GLU A 571 14.76 20.25 16.86
N SER A 572 15.01 21.09 17.87
CA SER A 572 15.26 20.59 19.22
C SER A 572 13.98 20.22 19.97
N ASP A 573 12.84 20.79 19.59
CA ASP A 573 11.54 20.55 20.22
C ASP A 573 10.66 19.58 19.40
N LEU A 574 11.11 19.04 18.25
CA LEU A 574 10.33 18.13 17.39
C LEU A 574 9.69 16.98 18.18
N VAL A 575 10.48 16.29 19.01
CA VAL A 575 9.98 15.18 19.85
C VAL A 575 8.86 15.64 20.79
N SER A 576 8.94 16.86 21.32
CA SER A 576 7.88 17.40 22.16
C SER A 576 6.64 17.82 21.36
N LEU A 577 6.80 18.26 20.10
CA LEU A 577 5.68 18.51 19.20
C LEU A 577 4.96 17.21 18.83
N GLN A 578 5.71 16.16 18.49
CA GLN A 578 5.18 14.82 18.22
C GLN A 578 4.38 14.29 19.43
N ASN A 579 4.92 14.44 20.64
CA ASN A 579 4.21 14.05 21.86
C ASN A 579 2.90 14.83 22.03
N VAL A 580 2.91 16.14 21.82
CA VAL A 580 1.69 16.96 21.91
C VAL A 580 0.67 16.57 20.85
N PHE A 581 1.13 16.31 19.62
CA PHE A 581 0.27 15.89 18.52
C PHE A 581 -0.48 14.59 18.86
N TRP A 582 0.28 13.53 19.15
CA TRP A 582 -0.27 12.19 19.40
C TRP A 582 -1.08 12.09 20.69
N ASN A 583 -0.74 12.83 21.75
CA ASN A 583 -1.44 12.72 23.03
C ASN A 583 -2.62 13.69 23.19
N LYS A 584 -2.74 14.71 22.35
CA LYS A 584 -3.69 15.80 22.59
C LYS A 584 -4.29 16.40 21.34
N THR A 585 -3.47 16.86 20.40
CA THR A 585 -3.97 17.64 19.27
C THR A 585 -4.80 16.79 18.31
N ILE A 586 -4.37 15.55 18.04
CA ILE A 586 -5.05 14.66 17.10
C ILE A 586 -6.49 14.34 17.54
N ASP A 587 -6.74 14.10 18.83
CA ASP A 587 -8.08 13.83 19.38
C ASP A 587 -9.04 15.00 19.14
N LYS A 588 -8.54 16.20 19.39
CA LYS A 588 -9.28 17.43 19.19
C LYS A 588 -9.61 17.65 17.70
N LEU A 589 -8.66 17.40 16.81
CA LEU A 589 -8.86 17.53 15.36
C LEU A 589 -9.81 16.47 14.82
N CYS A 590 -9.65 15.20 15.19
CA CYS A 590 -10.55 14.11 14.80
C CYS A 590 -11.98 14.30 15.34
N GLY A 591 -12.11 14.88 16.55
CA GLY A 591 -13.40 15.30 17.11
C GLY A 591 -14.05 16.42 16.31
N TYR A 592 -13.26 17.41 15.89
CA TYR A 592 -13.71 18.49 15.01
C TYR A 592 -14.15 17.97 13.63
N VAL A 593 -13.33 17.13 12.99
CA VAL A 593 -13.65 16.44 11.73
C VAL A 593 -14.97 15.68 11.82
N SER A 594 -15.18 14.93 12.91
CA SER A 594 -16.43 14.17 13.11
C SER A 594 -17.65 15.09 13.13
N ALA A 595 -17.57 16.22 13.84
CA ALA A 595 -18.64 17.20 13.91
C ALA A 595 -18.91 17.87 12.55
N GLU A 596 -17.87 18.13 11.76
CA GLU A 596 -18.01 18.71 10.42
C GLU A 596 -18.58 17.71 9.41
N LEU A 597 -18.24 16.42 9.51
CA LEU A 597 -18.86 15.35 8.71
C LEU A 597 -20.35 15.17 9.04
N ASP A 598 -20.73 15.26 10.32
CA ASP A 598 -22.14 15.23 10.73
C ASP A 598 -22.89 16.45 10.19
N THR A 599 -22.30 17.64 10.30
CA THR A 599 -22.86 18.87 9.72
C THR A 599 -23.01 18.77 8.20
N ALA A 600 -22.00 18.26 7.49
CA ALA A 600 -22.07 18.03 6.05
C ALA A 600 -23.21 17.08 5.69
N LYS A 601 -23.41 16.02 6.48
CA LYS A 601 -24.51 15.05 6.29
C LYS A 601 -25.87 15.71 6.49
N GLU A 602 -26.05 16.53 7.53
CA GLU A 602 -27.28 17.28 7.76
C GLU A 602 -27.60 18.24 6.61
N ILE A 603 -26.58 18.97 6.12
CA ILE A 603 -26.73 19.86 4.97
C ILE A 603 -27.15 19.07 3.74
N LEU A 604 -26.44 17.98 3.42
CA LEU A 604 -26.74 17.10 2.27
C LEU A 604 -28.18 16.58 2.34
N LEU A 605 -28.63 16.15 3.52
CA LEU A 605 -30.00 15.67 3.74
C LEU A 605 -31.04 16.76 3.44
N SER A 606 -30.70 18.02 3.64
CA SER A 606 -31.57 19.18 3.37
C SER A 606 -31.61 19.64 1.90
N ILE A 607 -30.79 19.05 1.01
CA ILE A 607 -30.77 19.40 -0.42
C ILE A 607 -31.85 18.60 -1.16
N ASP A 608 -32.95 19.26 -1.49
CA ASP A 608 -34.12 18.62 -2.11
C ASP A 608 -33.87 18.17 -3.55
N ALA A 609 -32.92 18.82 -4.22
CA ALA A 609 -32.55 18.52 -5.61
C ALA A 609 -31.87 17.14 -5.76
N ILE A 610 -31.25 16.62 -4.70
CA ILE A 610 -30.60 15.32 -4.67
C ILE A 610 -31.62 14.28 -4.20
N LYS A 611 -32.13 13.47 -5.12
CA LYS A 611 -33.14 12.43 -4.83
C LYS A 611 -32.49 11.17 -4.26
N ASP A 612 -31.38 10.74 -4.85
CA ASP A 612 -30.54 9.68 -4.31
C ASP A 612 -29.27 10.25 -3.68
N LYS A 613 -29.20 10.18 -2.35
CA LYS A 613 -28.08 10.69 -1.56
C LYS A 613 -27.00 9.62 -1.33
N GLY A 614 -27.18 8.39 -1.82
CA GLY A 614 -26.33 7.24 -1.52
C GLY A 614 -24.85 7.47 -1.82
N TYR A 615 -24.54 8.03 -3.00
CA TYR A 615 -23.16 8.34 -3.41
C TYR A 615 -22.47 9.31 -2.43
N PHE A 616 -23.11 10.45 -2.15
CA PHE A 616 -22.54 11.48 -1.26
C PHE A 616 -22.50 11.02 0.20
N ILE A 617 -23.43 10.17 0.65
CA ILE A 617 -23.35 9.55 1.98
C ILE A 617 -22.14 8.62 2.05
N LYS A 618 -21.91 7.77 1.02
CA LYS A 618 -20.72 6.91 0.94
C LYS A 618 -19.43 7.72 1.01
N LEU A 619 -19.39 8.89 0.35
CA LEU A 619 -18.26 9.82 0.36
C LEU A 619 -17.96 10.37 1.77
N LEU A 620 -18.99 10.68 2.56
CA LEU A 620 -18.82 11.10 3.96
C LEU A 620 -18.46 9.93 4.86
N ASP A 621 -19.07 8.76 4.65
CA ASP A 621 -18.83 7.58 5.45
C ASP A 621 -17.41 7.03 5.26
N SER A 622 -16.81 7.14 4.06
CA SER A 622 -15.39 6.81 3.85
C SER A 622 -14.46 7.73 4.66
N MET A 623 -14.76 9.03 4.73
CA MET A 623 -14.02 9.96 5.60
C MET A 623 -14.21 9.64 7.08
N LYS A 624 -15.40 9.16 7.50
CA LYS A 624 -15.61 8.67 8.88
C LYS A 624 -14.83 7.39 9.18
N VAL A 625 -14.58 6.55 8.18
CA VAL A 625 -13.70 5.38 8.32
C VAL A 625 -12.26 5.87 8.50
N ALA A 626 -11.74 6.69 7.59
CA ALA A 626 -10.39 7.26 7.67
C ALA A 626 -10.14 7.98 9.01
N ASN A 627 -11.09 8.78 9.49
CA ASN A 627 -10.95 9.48 10.78
C ASN A 627 -10.86 8.51 11.98
N ARG A 628 -11.49 7.33 11.91
CA ARG A 628 -11.35 6.28 12.92
C ARG A 628 -10.01 5.56 12.81
N GLU A 629 -9.53 5.34 11.59
CA GLU A 629 -8.21 4.75 11.33
C GLU A 629 -7.09 5.63 11.88
N ILE A 630 -7.16 6.96 11.72
CA ILE A 630 -6.22 7.91 12.32
C ILE A 630 -6.17 7.78 13.86
N LEU A 631 -7.34 7.66 14.51
CA LEU A 631 -7.42 7.47 15.97
C LEU A 631 -6.86 6.12 16.42
N GLN A 632 -7.03 5.09 15.59
CA GLN A 632 -6.44 3.77 15.83
C GLN A 632 -4.92 3.81 15.68
N GLN A 633 -4.40 4.44 14.62
CA GLN A 633 -2.96 4.67 14.41
C GLN A 633 -2.34 5.42 15.59
N ARG A 634 -3.01 6.44 16.12
CA ARG A 634 -2.58 7.11 17.36
C ARG A 634 -2.48 6.12 18.51
N ASP A 635 -3.51 5.30 18.76
CA ASP A 635 -3.48 4.31 19.84
C ASP A 635 -2.35 3.31 19.66
N ASP A 636 -2.04 2.93 18.42
CA ASP A 636 -0.91 2.08 18.10
C ASP A 636 0.43 2.77 18.37
N VAL A 637 0.61 4.03 17.97
CA VAL A 637 1.81 4.81 18.30
C VAL A 637 2.00 4.94 19.82
N LEU A 638 0.93 5.21 20.57
CA LEU A 638 1.01 5.31 22.04
C LEU A 638 1.37 3.97 22.68
N ARG A 639 0.75 2.87 22.24
CA ARG A 639 1.08 1.51 22.69
C ARG A 639 2.52 1.14 22.35
N PHE A 640 3.01 1.53 21.18
CA PHE A 640 4.41 1.35 20.78
C PHE A 640 5.34 2.07 21.73
N ILE A 641 5.12 3.37 21.98
CA ILE A 641 5.98 4.18 22.87
C ILE A 641 5.99 3.62 24.29
N GLU A 642 4.84 3.17 24.81
CA GLU A 642 4.75 2.55 26.13
C GLU A 642 5.51 1.22 26.20
N SER A 643 5.37 0.39 25.16
CA SER A 643 5.96 -0.95 25.10
C SER A 643 7.44 -0.95 24.73
N TYR A 644 7.93 0.10 24.05
CA TYR A 644 9.32 0.23 23.63
C TYR A 644 10.24 0.74 24.75
N LYS A 645 9.68 1.50 25.72
CA LYS A 645 10.39 1.81 26.98
C LYS A 645 10.80 0.53 27.72
#